data_AF-A0A4S4EPI6-F1
#
_entry.id   AF-A0A4S4EPI6-F1
#
_cell.length_a   1.000
_cell.length_b   1.000
_cell.length_c   1.000
_cell.angle_alpha   90.00
_cell.angle_beta   90.00
_cell.angle_gamma   90.00
#
_symmetry.space_group_name_H-M   'P 1'
#
loop_
_entity.id
_entity.type
_entity.pdbx_description
1 polymer ?
#
loop_
_entity_poly.entity_id
_entity_poly.type
_entity_poly.pdbx_seq_one_letter_code
_entity_poly.pdbx_strand_id
1 'polypeptide(L)'
;MARVSYQSERIVSSSESESAASASASASAPQDQELGFRIDLDWTAGDDEDQVALRLQSQIMVALPMPQDSVVVELKAGKEVEGNVGVDMKVLKRREPLRAVRLMRVGGSGQQSEGIGVLTRLLKSNFVPPGAAAGTSLSGSGGDGVVGFANHWMSVVVVNLNGCGLSVLPVELTQLPLLEKLYLDNNKLSVLPSELGNLKKLKVLRVDNNMLVSVPVELRQCIGLEELSLEHNKLVRPLLDFRAMSELRVLRLFGNPLEFLPEILPLHKLRHLSLANIRIVADENLRSVNVQIEMENSSYFGASRHKLSAFFSLIFRFSSCHHPLIASALAKIIQDQGNRVFVGKDENAVRQLISMISSDNRHVVEQACSALSSLAADVSVAMQLMKSDIMQPIGIVLKSVGPEELISMLQVVVNLAFASDTVAQKMLTKDLLKSLKLLCAHKNPEASPLTSKLKSLFSCFCCLPSTTCKSTYFEVQRLALVAVGNLAFCLENRRTLATSESLRELLLRLTVASEPRVNKAAARALAILGENEILRRAIRGRPVPRQGLRILSMDGGGMKGMATVQMLKEIEKGTGKQIHEVFDLICGTSTGGMLAVALAIKLMSLEKCEEIYKNLGKLVFADPVPKDNEAATWREKLDQLYKSSSQNFRVVVHGSKV
;
A
#
# COMPACT_ATOMS: atom_id res chain seq x y z
N MET A 1 -22.14 9.42 40.82
CA MET A 1 -22.83 8.17 41.24
C MET A 1 -21.88 7.04 40.89
N ALA A 2 -21.56 6.11 41.79
CA ALA A 2 -20.69 4.99 41.46
C ALA A 2 -21.53 3.78 41.03
N ARG A 3 -21.14 3.14 39.94
CA ARG A 3 -21.72 1.86 39.50
C ARG A 3 -20.62 0.82 39.50
N VAL A 4 -20.88 -0.31 40.16
CA VAL A 4 -19.95 -1.45 40.17
C VAL A 4 -20.55 -2.58 39.37
N SER A 5 -19.73 -3.11 38.49
CA SER A 5 -20.06 -4.27 37.69
C SER A 5 -18.99 -5.33 37.90
N TYR A 6 -19.42 -6.57 38.01
CA TYR A 6 -18.55 -7.73 38.10
C TYR A 6 -18.68 -8.54 36.81
N GLN A 7 -17.57 -8.77 36.12
CA GLN A 7 -17.54 -9.67 34.97
C GLN A 7 -16.94 -11.01 35.40
N SER A 8 -17.79 -12.03 35.45
CA SER A 8 -17.41 -13.45 35.62
C SER A 8 -17.54 -14.20 34.29
N GLU A 9 -16.74 -15.23 34.08
CA GLU A 9 -16.94 -16.22 33.01
C GLU A 9 -18.35 -16.83 33.14
N ARG A 10 -19.26 -16.50 32.21
CA ARG A 10 -20.52 -17.21 32.04
C ARG A 10 -20.35 -18.19 30.89
N ILE A 11 -20.19 -19.47 31.22
CA ILE A 11 -20.53 -20.56 30.30
C ILE A 11 -22.05 -20.50 30.12
N VAL A 12 -22.53 -19.93 29.03
CA VAL A 12 -23.94 -20.00 28.64
C VAL A 12 -24.03 -20.64 27.26
N SER A 13 -24.57 -21.84 27.26
CA SER A 13 -25.03 -22.59 26.10
C SER A 13 -26.02 -21.76 25.28
N SER A 14 -25.82 -21.77 23.97
CA SER A 14 -26.60 -21.11 22.92
C SER A 14 -28.10 -21.42 22.94
N SER A 15 -28.93 -20.38 22.74
CA SER A 15 -30.13 -20.45 21.89
C SER A 15 -30.69 -19.04 21.60
N GLU A 16 -30.73 -18.69 20.31
CA GLU A 16 -31.69 -17.77 19.62
C GLU A 16 -31.65 -16.27 19.99
N SER A 17 -31.90 -15.29 19.09
CA SER A 17 -32.24 -15.21 17.66
C SER A 17 -31.96 -13.76 17.20
N GLU A 18 -31.61 -13.60 15.92
CA GLU A 18 -31.35 -12.30 15.27
C GLU A 18 -32.62 -11.47 15.08
N SER A 19 -32.54 -10.15 15.29
CA SER A 19 -33.32 -9.20 14.51
C SER A 19 -32.57 -7.87 14.35
N ALA A 20 -32.50 -7.41 13.11
CA ALA A 20 -31.77 -6.22 12.67
C ALA A 20 -32.64 -4.96 12.77
N ALA A 21 -32.05 -3.84 13.20
CA ALA A 21 -32.49 -2.50 12.83
C ALA A 21 -31.34 -1.48 12.97
N SER A 22 -31.20 -0.66 11.93
CA SER A 22 -30.20 0.37 11.69
C SER A 22 -30.31 1.58 12.63
N ALA A 23 -29.19 2.03 13.20
CA ALA A 23 -28.96 3.43 13.58
C ALA A 23 -27.46 3.72 13.71
N SER A 24 -27.04 4.84 13.13
CA SER A 24 -25.72 5.45 13.25
C SER A 24 -25.31 5.66 14.71
N ALA A 25 -24.30 4.92 15.18
CA ALA A 25 -23.75 5.06 16.52
C ALA A 25 -22.21 5.11 16.44
N SER A 26 -21.65 6.06 17.18
CA SER A 26 -20.23 6.26 17.43
C SER A 26 -19.51 4.96 17.79
N ALA A 27 -18.31 4.78 17.24
CA ALA A 27 -17.46 3.62 17.42
C ALA A 27 -17.38 3.18 18.90
N SER A 28 -18.01 2.06 19.20
CA SER A 28 -17.91 1.37 20.48
C SER A 28 -16.50 0.81 20.66
N ALA A 29 -15.92 1.05 21.84
CA ALA A 29 -14.67 0.43 22.26
C ALA A 29 -14.78 -1.11 22.22
N PRO A 30 -13.70 -1.85 21.90
CA PRO A 30 -13.74 -3.30 21.83
C PRO A 30 -14.08 -3.90 23.20
N GLN A 31 -15.01 -4.85 23.23
CA GLN A 31 -15.32 -5.66 24.40
C GLN A 31 -14.22 -6.69 24.60
N ASP A 32 -13.15 -6.33 25.31
CA ASP A 32 -12.24 -7.30 25.91
C ASP A 32 -12.88 -7.85 27.19
N GLN A 33 -12.99 -9.18 27.30
CA GLN A 33 -13.43 -9.88 28.50
C GLN A 33 -12.38 -9.70 29.61
N GLU A 34 -12.56 -8.68 30.45
CA GLU A 34 -11.67 -8.37 31.56
C GLU A 34 -12.29 -8.91 32.85
N LEU A 35 -11.86 -10.11 33.24
CA LEU A 35 -12.33 -10.79 34.45
C LEU A 35 -11.96 -10.00 35.72
N GLY A 36 -12.96 -9.63 36.54
CA GLY A 36 -12.77 -8.95 37.82
C GLY A 36 -13.72 -7.78 38.06
N PHE A 37 -13.46 -7.02 39.13
CA PHE A 37 -14.27 -5.86 39.51
C PHE A 37 -13.92 -4.63 38.67
N ARG A 38 -14.95 -3.99 38.14
CA ARG A 38 -14.90 -2.70 37.47
C ARG A 38 -15.75 -1.67 38.19
N ILE A 39 -15.17 -0.49 38.41
CA ILE A 39 -15.88 0.65 39.01
C ILE A 39 -15.96 1.77 37.99
N ASP A 40 -17.18 2.22 37.71
CA ASP A 40 -17.45 3.45 36.99
C ASP A 40 -17.81 4.56 38.02
N LEU A 41 -17.06 5.66 38.00
CA LEU A 41 -17.16 6.78 38.93
C LEU A 41 -17.57 8.05 38.18
N ASP A 42 -18.75 8.57 38.52
CA ASP A 42 -19.26 9.80 37.93
C ASP A 42 -19.22 10.96 38.93
N TRP A 43 -18.74 12.12 38.47
CA TRP A 43 -18.72 13.36 39.25
C TRP A 43 -19.18 14.58 38.44
N THR A 44 -19.60 15.62 39.16
CA THR A 44 -20.16 16.88 38.63
C THR A 44 -19.26 18.06 38.99
N ALA A 45 -19.03 18.96 38.04
CA ALA A 45 -17.98 19.98 38.12
C ALA A 45 -18.27 21.23 38.99
N GLY A 46 -19.35 21.20 39.78
CA GLY A 46 -19.75 22.31 40.66
C GLY A 46 -19.48 22.07 42.13
N ASP A 47 -19.09 20.86 42.52
CA ASP A 47 -18.88 20.46 43.91
C ASP A 47 -17.41 20.68 44.33
N ASP A 48 -17.19 20.93 45.62
CA ASP A 48 -15.85 21.01 46.19
C ASP A 48 -15.06 19.70 45.96
N GLU A 49 -13.84 19.82 45.45
CA GLU A 49 -13.04 18.68 45.00
C GLU A 49 -12.69 17.71 46.14
N ASP A 50 -12.57 18.19 47.39
CA ASP A 50 -12.34 17.33 48.56
C ASP A 50 -13.59 16.49 48.84
N GLN A 51 -14.76 17.13 48.85
CA GLN A 51 -16.02 16.43 49.06
C GLN A 51 -16.31 15.40 47.97
N VAL A 52 -16.01 15.72 46.70
CA VAL A 52 -16.15 14.77 45.60
C VAL A 52 -15.19 13.59 45.77
N ALA A 53 -13.91 13.84 46.05
CA ALA A 53 -12.93 12.77 46.25
C ALA A 53 -13.31 11.86 47.42
N LEU A 54 -13.71 12.42 48.57
CA LEU A 54 -14.21 11.68 49.73
C LEU A 54 -15.46 10.86 49.42
N ARG A 55 -16.40 11.44 48.66
CA ARG A 55 -17.62 10.74 48.23
C ARG A 55 -17.30 9.58 47.31
N LEU A 56 -16.40 9.76 46.34
CA LEU A 56 -15.96 8.71 45.43
C LEU A 56 -15.19 7.62 46.18
N GLN A 57 -14.33 7.98 47.13
CA GLN A 57 -13.62 7.03 47.98
C GLN A 57 -14.58 6.18 48.82
N SER A 58 -15.57 6.82 49.48
CA SER A 58 -16.62 6.12 50.21
C SER A 58 -17.42 5.18 49.30
N GLN A 59 -17.72 5.60 48.07
CA GLN A 59 -18.42 4.77 47.09
C GLN A 59 -17.59 3.56 46.64
N ILE A 60 -16.28 3.71 46.44
CA ILE A 60 -15.37 2.58 46.15
C ILE A 60 -15.40 1.56 47.30
N MET A 61 -15.43 2.05 48.54
CA MET A 61 -15.45 1.20 49.74
C MET A 61 -16.76 0.43 49.89
N VAL A 62 -17.89 1.08 49.65
CA VAL A 62 -19.22 0.44 49.71
C VAL A 62 -19.41 -0.56 48.59
N ALA A 63 -18.91 -0.24 47.40
CA ALA A 63 -19.27 -0.97 46.20
C ALA A 63 -18.36 -2.16 45.88
N LEU A 64 -17.15 -2.21 46.46
CA LEU A 64 -16.33 -3.41 46.40
C LEU A 64 -16.76 -4.42 47.49
N PRO A 65 -16.83 -5.73 47.19
CA PRO A 65 -17.30 -6.75 48.13
C PRO A 65 -16.44 -6.82 49.40
N MET A 66 -17.05 -7.26 50.51
CA MET A 66 -16.31 -7.53 51.75
C MET A 66 -15.23 -8.60 51.50
N PRO A 67 -14.02 -8.46 52.06
CA PRO A 67 -12.99 -9.49 51.97
C PRO A 67 -13.52 -10.80 52.57
N GLN A 68 -13.32 -11.90 51.86
CA GLN A 68 -13.70 -13.24 52.32
C GLN A 68 -12.52 -13.89 53.03
N ASP A 69 -12.81 -14.68 54.06
CA ASP A 69 -11.81 -15.51 54.71
C ASP A 69 -11.43 -16.66 53.77
N SER A 70 -10.16 -16.69 53.37
CA SER A 70 -9.60 -17.74 52.53
C SER A 70 -8.52 -18.49 53.29
N VAL A 71 -8.56 -19.80 53.27
CA VAL A 71 -7.52 -20.63 53.91
C VAL A 71 -6.42 -20.85 52.89
N VAL A 72 -5.23 -20.29 53.14
CA VAL A 72 -4.03 -20.56 52.36
C VAL A 72 -3.25 -21.67 53.04
N VAL A 73 -2.99 -22.73 52.27
CA VAL A 73 -2.22 -23.90 52.71
C VAL A 73 -0.88 -23.86 51.98
N GLU A 74 0.19 -23.53 52.69
CA GLU A 74 1.57 -23.60 52.19
C GLU A 74 2.19 -24.94 52.60
N LEU A 75 2.62 -25.72 51.61
CA LEU A 75 3.36 -26.95 51.82
C LEU A 75 4.86 -26.63 51.85
N LYS A 76 5.51 -26.80 53.00
CA LYS A 76 6.95 -26.62 53.19
C LYS A 76 7.61 -27.99 53.31
N ALA A 77 8.62 -28.25 52.49
CA ALA A 77 9.41 -29.47 52.63
C ALA A 77 10.18 -29.42 53.97
N GLY A 78 9.99 -30.43 54.83
CA GLY A 78 10.66 -30.53 56.11
C GLY A 78 12.18 -30.69 55.91
N LYS A 79 12.98 -29.86 56.58
CA LYS A 79 14.44 -29.83 56.38
C LYS A 79 15.21 -30.99 57.01
N GLU A 80 14.55 -31.87 57.78
CA GLU A 80 15.28 -32.82 58.64
C GLU A 80 14.93 -34.31 58.43
N VAL A 81 13.89 -34.66 57.65
CA VAL A 81 13.61 -36.07 57.29
C VAL A 81 13.00 -36.13 55.89
N GLU A 82 13.64 -36.88 54.98
CA GLU A 82 13.10 -37.17 53.65
C GLU A 82 11.70 -37.80 53.77
N GLY A 83 10.68 -37.11 53.26
CA GLY A 83 9.29 -37.60 53.20
C GLY A 83 8.27 -36.82 54.03
N ASN A 84 8.68 -35.92 54.94
CA ASN A 84 7.73 -35.10 55.71
C ASN A 84 7.46 -33.74 55.04
N VAL A 85 6.21 -33.53 54.61
CA VAL A 85 5.69 -32.24 54.15
C VAL A 85 5.06 -31.53 55.33
N GLY A 86 5.67 -30.43 55.79
CA GLY A 86 5.08 -29.53 56.76
C GLY A 86 3.96 -28.72 56.11
N VAL A 87 2.79 -28.69 56.71
CA VAL A 87 1.64 -27.94 56.21
C VAL A 87 1.42 -26.71 57.07
N ASP A 88 1.66 -25.52 56.53
CA ASP A 88 1.40 -24.24 57.19
C ASP A 88 0.06 -23.72 56.68
N MET A 89 -0.95 -23.67 57.54
CA MET A 89 -2.30 -23.19 57.19
C MET A 89 -2.54 -21.83 57.83
N LYS A 90 -2.86 -20.83 57.00
CA LYS A 90 -3.17 -19.48 57.47
C LYS A 90 -4.48 -19.00 56.86
N VAL A 91 -5.35 -18.46 57.69
CA VAL A 91 -6.56 -17.78 57.23
C VAL A 91 -6.16 -16.37 56.80
N LEU A 92 -6.27 -16.08 55.52
CA LEU A 92 -6.02 -14.75 54.95
C LEU A 92 -7.34 -14.17 54.46
N LYS A 93 -7.60 -12.91 54.81
CA LYS A 93 -8.66 -12.12 54.19
C LYS A 93 -8.28 -11.83 52.74
N ARG A 94 -8.93 -12.48 51.78
CA ARG A 94 -8.76 -12.22 50.36
C ARG A 94 -9.95 -11.44 49.83
N ARG A 95 -9.64 -10.37 49.11
CA ARG A 95 -10.61 -9.63 48.30
C ARG A 95 -10.20 -9.80 46.85
N GLU A 96 -11.16 -10.04 45.99
CA GLU A 96 -10.87 -10.02 44.56
C GLU A 96 -10.41 -8.61 44.14
N PRO A 97 -9.34 -8.53 43.35
CA PRO A 97 -8.72 -7.25 43.03
C PRO A 97 -9.63 -6.36 42.18
N LEU A 98 -9.59 -5.06 42.46
CA LEU A 98 -10.10 -4.05 41.54
C LEU A 98 -9.20 -4.04 40.31
N ARG A 99 -9.76 -4.35 39.14
CA ARG A 99 -8.99 -4.48 37.89
C ARG A 99 -9.17 -3.31 36.95
N ALA A 100 -10.35 -2.72 36.91
CA ALA A 100 -10.66 -1.63 35.99
C ALA A 100 -11.34 -0.46 36.70
N VAL A 101 -10.87 0.75 36.39
CA VAL A 101 -11.45 1.99 36.89
C VAL A 101 -11.77 2.89 35.72
N ARG A 102 -13.02 3.37 35.65
CA ARG A 102 -13.44 4.39 34.70
C ARG A 102 -13.94 5.61 35.47
N LEU A 103 -13.40 6.77 35.17
CA LEU A 103 -13.93 8.03 35.65
C LEU A 103 -14.59 8.76 34.49
N MET A 104 -15.77 9.32 34.74
CA MET A 104 -16.44 10.20 33.79
C MET A 104 -16.91 11.47 34.48
N ARG A 105 -16.78 12.58 33.77
CA ARG A 105 -17.39 13.84 34.16
C ARG A 105 -18.78 13.91 33.54
N VAL A 106 -19.82 13.98 34.37
CA VAL A 106 -21.20 14.18 33.91
C VAL A 106 -21.46 15.70 33.96
N GLY A 107 -22.01 16.25 32.88
CA GLY A 107 -22.03 17.70 32.59
C GLY A 107 -22.45 18.61 33.74
N GLY A 108 -21.88 19.83 33.76
CA GLY A 108 -22.22 20.93 34.65
C GLY A 108 -21.78 22.26 34.02
N SER A 109 -22.62 23.28 34.14
CA SER A 109 -22.49 24.62 33.53
C SER A 109 -21.40 25.50 34.17
N GLY A 110 -20.65 24.99 35.16
CA GLY A 110 -19.57 25.71 35.83
C GLY A 110 -18.30 25.73 34.98
N GLN A 111 -17.81 26.94 34.66
CA GLN A 111 -16.40 27.12 34.38
C GLN A 111 -15.62 26.80 35.67
N GLN A 112 -14.50 26.08 35.57
CA GLN A 112 -13.36 26.06 36.52
C GLN A 112 -13.05 24.83 37.40
N SER A 113 -13.83 23.74 37.51
CA SER A 113 -13.25 22.52 38.11
C SER A 113 -12.55 21.67 37.05
N GLU A 114 -11.21 21.68 37.09
CA GLU A 114 -10.36 20.74 36.35
C GLU A 114 -10.42 19.40 37.10
N GLY A 115 -10.81 18.30 36.45
CA GLY A 115 -10.96 16.99 37.12
C GLY A 115 -9.69 16.42 37.76
N ILE A 116 -8.57 17.14 37.62
CA ILE A 116 -7.26 16.83 38.18
C ILE A 116 -7.28 16.78 39.72
N GLY A 117 -7.93 17.71 40.41
CA GLY A 117 -7.89 17.77 41.87
C GLY A 117 -8.62 16.60 42.52
N VAL A 118 -9.77 16.23 41.94
CA VAL A 118 -10.52 15.02 42.32
C VAL A 118 -9.66 13.76 42.15
N LEU A 119 -9.03 13.58 40.98
CA LEU A 119 -8.21 12.40 40.70
C LEU A 119 -6.94 12.36 41.56
N THR A 120 -6.25 13.50 41.71
CA THR A 120 -5.04 13.62 42.52
C THR A 120 -5.33 13.27 43.97
N ARG A 121 -6.44 13.77 44.55
CA ARG A 121 -6.82 13.46 45.94
C ARG A 121 -7.28 12.02 46.11
N LEU A 122 -8.04 11.49 45.16
CA LEU A 122 -8.48 10.09 45.16
C LEU A 122 -7.28 9.12 45.15
N LEU A 123 -6.21 9.47 44.43
CA LEU A 123 -4.97 8.71 44.41
C LEU A 123 -4.14 8.96 45.69
N LYS A 124 -3.86 10.23 46.04
CA LYS A 124 -3.04 10.59 47.22
C LYS A 124 -3.58 10.10 48.54
N SER A 125 -4.89 10.14 48.77
CA SER A 125 -5.50 9.67 50.02
C SER A 125 -5.28 8.17 50.28
N ASN A 126 -4.84 7.43 49.26
CA ASN A 126 -4.57 6.00 49.33
C ASN A 126 -3.08 5.63 49.18
N PHE A 127 -2.19 6.55 48.76
CA PHE A 127 -0.73 6.29 48.65
C PHE A 127 0.08 6.71 49.88
N VAL A 128 -0.52 7.40 50.86
CA VAL A 128 0.15 7.78 52.11
C VAL A 128 0.07 6.61 53.12
N PRO A 129 1.19 6.07 53.63
CA PRO A 129 1.17 5.11 54.73
C PRO A 129 0.57 5.78 55.97
N PRO A 130 -0.27 5.09 56.77
CA PRO A 130 -0.78 5.63 58.03
C PRO A 130 0.41 5.79 58.99
N GLY A 131 0.97 6.99 59.08
CA GLY A 131 2.13 7.30 59.93
C GLY A 131 2.92 8.55 59.54
N ALA A 132 2.72 9.12 58.36
CA ALA A 132 3.51 10.28 57.90
C ALA A 132 2.82 11.65 58.03
N ALA A 133 1.56 11.71 58.48
CA ALA A 133 0.85 12.98 58.69
C ALA A 133 0.34 13.07 60.13
N ALA A 134 0.74 14.16 60.80
CA ALA A 134 0.40 14.61 62.15
C ALA A 134 1.18 13.95 63.30
N GLY A 135 2.17 14.69 63.80
CA GLY A 135 2.71 14.48 65.13
C GLY A 135 1.68 14.86 66.19
N THR A 136 1.25 13.88 66.98
CA THR A 136 0.86 14.04 68.38
C THR A 136 1.02 12.70 69.09
N SER A 137 1.75 12.73 70.19
CA SER A 137 1.86 11.65 71.17
C SER A 137 0.48 11.19 71.65
N LEU A 138 0.28 9.86 71.76
CA LEU A 138 -0.34 9.21 72.92
C LEU A 138 -0.24 7.68 72.78
N SER A 139 0.18 7.06 73.88
CA SER A 139 0.31 5.64 74.15
C SER A 139 -1.03 4.89 74.15
N GLY A 140 -1.04 3.64 73.67
CA GLY A 140 -2.03 2.65 74.11
C GLY A 140 -2.44 1.61 73.06
N SER A 141 -2.00 0.37 73.29
CA SER A 141 -2.70 -0.90 73.02
C SER A 141 -3.20 -1.23 71.59
N GLY A 142 -2.55 -2.25 71.00
CA GLY A 142 -3.16 -3.40 70.31
C GLY A 142 -4.36 -3.17 69.39
N GLY A 143 -4.13 -3.25 68.08
CA GLY A 143 -5.18 -3.31 67.07
C GLY A 143 -4.60 -3.59 65.68
N ASP A 144 -4.36 -4.86 65.37
CA ASP A 144 -4.01 -5.39 64.05
C ASP A 144 -5.22 -5.31 63.10
N GLY A 145 -5.57 -4.09 62.63
CA GLY A 145 -6.88 -3.87 62.01
C GLY A 145 -7.02 -2.77 60.96
N VAL A 146 -5.98 -2.03 60.57
CA VAL A 146 -6.13 -0.95 59.58
C VAL A 146 -4.95 -0.88 58.60
N VAL A 147 -4.86 -1.87 57.70
CA VAL A 147 -3.88 -1.85 56.57
C VAL A 147 -4.59 -1.92 55.20
N GLY A 148 -5.91 -1.69 55.15
CA GLY A 148 -6.74 -2.04 53.98
C GLY A 148 -6.94 -0.95 52.90
N PHE A 149 -6.66 0.32 53.19
CA PHE A 149 -7.12 1.41 52.32
C PHE A 149 -6.21 1.63 51.09
N ALA A 150 -4.90 1.39 51.20
CA ALA A 150 -3.92 1.70 50.14
C ALA A 150 -3.87 0.71 48.96
N ASN A 151 -4.35 -0.52 49.14
CA ASN A 151 -3.99 -1.64 48.24
C ASN A 151 -4.92 -1.87 47.06
N HIS A 152 -6.08 -1.19 46.97
CA HIS A 152 -7.06 -1.47 45.92
C HIS A 152 -6.64 -0.94 44.54
N TRP A 153 -5.84 0.14 44.48
CA TRP A 153 -5.29 0.65 43.22
C TRP A 153 -4.14 -0.20 42.68
N MET A 154 -3.39 -0.88 43.56
CA MET A 154 -2.20 -1.65 43.17
C MET A 154 -2.51 -2.84 42.26
N SER A 155 -3.76 -3.29 42.24
CA SER A 155 -4.23 -4.38 41.37
C SER A 155 -4.85 -3.91 40.04
N VAL A 156 -4.96 -2.59 39.84
CA VAL A 156 -5.63 -2.02 38.67
C VAL A 156 -4.78 -2.24 37.42
N VAL A 157 -5.42 -2.79 36.41
CA VAL A 157 -4.86 -3.11 35.09
C VAL A 157 -5.34 -2.10 34.04
N VAL A 158 -6.55 -1.56 34.19
CA VAL A 158 -7.16 -0.65 33.22
C VAL A 158 -7.66 0.61 33.89
N VAL A 159 -7.24 1.75 33.36
CA VAL A 159 -7.72 3.08 33.78
C VAL A 159 -8.26 3.82 32.56
N ASN A 160 -9.53 4.24 32.64
CA ASN A 160 -10.18 5.04 31.62
C ASN A 160 -10.59 6.41 32.21
N LEU A 161 -9.95 7.46 31.71
CA LEU A 161 -10.18 8.86 32.11
C LEU A 161 -10.63 9.70 30.90
N ASN A 162 -11.30 9.08 29.93
CA ASN A 162 -11.73 9.76 28.71
C ASN A 162 -12.77 10.85 29.06
N GLY A 163 -12.64 12.03 28.44
CA GLY A 163 -13.62 13.12 28.61
C GLY A 163 -13.69 13.72 30.02
N CYS A 164 -12.65 13.54 30.85
CA CYS A 164 -12.62 14.08 32.22
C CYS A 164 -12.29 15.58 32.29
N GLY A 165 -11.87 16.19 31.16
CA GLY A 165 -11.45 17.58 31.10
C GLY A 165 -10.13 17.85 31.82
N LEU A 166 -9.23 16.86 31.85
CA LEU A 166 -7.92 16.95 32.50
C LEU A 166 -6.99 17.90 31.73
N SER A 167 -6.37 18.84 32.44
CA SER A 167 -5.30 19.73 31.94
C SER A 167 -3.91 19.10 32.08
N VAL A 168 -3.71 18.32 33.15
CA VAL A 168 -2.48 17.57 33.44
C VAL A 168 -2.85 16.17 33.98
N LEU A 169 -2.00 15.19 33.71
CA LEU A 169 -2.11 13.83 34.26
C LEU A 169 -1.38 13.77 35.62
N PRO A 170 -2.03 13.36 36.72
CA PRO A 170 -1.38 13.26 38.02
C PRO A 170 -0.28 12.19 38.02
N VAL A 171 0.89 12.55 38.56
CA VAL A 171 2.07 11.68 38.60
C VAL A 171 1.82 10.40 39.40
N GLU A 172 0.93 10.43 40.38
CA GLU A 172 0.56 9.29 41.21
C GLU A 172 -0.02 8.13 40.39
N LEU A 173 -0.65 8.40 39.24
CA LEU A 173 -1.16 7.36 38.34
C LEU A 173 -0.03 6.50 37.76
N THR A 174 1.18 7.06 37.64
CA THR A 174 2.36 6.37 37.11
C THR A 174 2.96 5.37 38.11
N GLN A 175 2.46 5.34 39.35
CA GLN A 175 2.89 4.42 40.41
C GLN A 175 2.12 3.09 40.41
N LEU A 176 1.13 2.91 39.52
CA LEU A 176 0.34 1.69 39.42
C LEU A 176 1.15 0.56 38.74
N PRO A 177 1.59 -0.48 39.49
CA PRO A 177 2.59 -1.43 38.99
C PRO A 177 2.04 -2.43 37.96
N LEU A 178 0.72 -2.61 37.91
CA LEU A 178 0.04 -3.56 37.04
C LEU A 178 -0.73 -2.92 35.89
N LEU A 179 -0.63 -1.59 35.71
CA LEU A 179 -1.39 -0.89 34.69
C LEU A 179 -0.94 -1.33 33.28
N GLU A 180 -1.85 -1.92 32.52
CA GLU A 180 -1.64 -2.37 31.14
C GLU A 180 -2.35 -1.47 30.13
N LYS A 181 -3.49 -0.87 30.47
CA LYS A 181 -4.26 -0.03 29.54
C LYS A 181 -4.61 1.31 30.17
N LEU A 182 -4.22 2.40 29.50
CA LEU A 182 -4.50 3.77 29.92
C LEU A 182 -5.18 4.55 28.78
N TYR A 183 -6.42 4.96 29.03
CA TYR A 183 -7.23 5.75 28.10
C TYR A 183 -7.41 7.19 28.63
N LEU A 184 -6.98 8.16 27.83
CA LEU A 184 -6.96 9.60 28.16
C LEU A 184 -7.59 10.45 27.03
N ASP A 185 -8.41 9.85 26.18
CA ASP A 185 -8.97 10.51 25.00
C ASP A 185 -9.91 11.65 25.37
N ASN A 186 -9.96 12.69 24.52
CA ASN A 186 -10.86 13.85 24.67
C ASN A 186 -10.65 14.60 26.00
N ASN A 187 -9.39 14.87 26.34
CA ASN A 187 -9.02 15.73 27.46
C ASN A 187 -8.38 17.04 26.94
N LYS A 188 -7.78 17.82 27.84
CA LYS A 188 -7.09 19.08 27.52
C LYS A 188 -5.60 18.99 27.87
N LEU A 189 -5.03 17.78 27.81
CA LEU A 189 -3.64 17.54 28.21
C LEU A 189 -2.70 18.27 27.25
N SER A 190 -1.82 19.10 27.80
CA SER A 190 -0.75 19.78 27.05
C SER A 190 0.58 19.04 27.12
N VAL A 191 0.81 18.28 28.19
CA VAL A 191 2.03 17.51 28.46
C VAL A 191 1.66 16.18 29.14
N LEU A 192 2.42 15.13 28.85
CA LEU A 192 2.42 13.87 29.62
C LEU A 192 3.63 13.84 30.57
N PRO A 193 3.48 13.37 31.83
CA PRO A 193 4.57 13.34 32.80
C PRO A 193 5.68 12.36 32.36
N SER A 194 6.94 12.71 32.68
CA SER A 194 8.11 11.87 32.38
C SER A 194 8.06 10.50 33.07
N GLU A 195 7.41 10.46 34.22
CA GLU A 195 7.22 9.29 35.07
C GLU A 195 6.31 8.24 34.41
N LEU A 196 5.64 8.57 33.30
CA LEU A 196 4.89 7.60 32.51
C LEU A 196 5.77 6.41 32.05
N GLY A 197 7.08 6.63 31.89
CA GLY A 197 8.06 5.57 31.63
C GLY A 197 8.19 4.52 32.75
N ASN A 198 7.68 4.78 33.96
CA ASN A 198 7.68 3.82 35.08
C ASN A 198 6.67 2.68 34.88
N LEU A 199 5.66 2.86 34.01
CA LEU A 199 4.62 1.87 33.74
C LEU A 199 5.13 0.75 32.81
N LYS A 200 6.01 -0.11 33.32
CA LYS A 200 6.68 -1.17 32.52
C LYS A 200 5.74 -2.20 31.90
N LYS A 201 4.53 -2.35 32.44
CA LYS A 201 3.51 -3.28 31.94
C LYS A 201 2.51 -2.64 30.98
N LEU A 202 2.64 -1.35 30.68
CA LEU A 202 1.73 -0.64 29.80
C LEU A 202 1.80 -1.22 28.37
N LYS A 203 0.66 -1.72 27.90
CA LYS A 203 0.46 -2.26 26.54
C LYS A 203 -0.31 -1.30 25.64
N VAL A 204 -1.27 -0.56 26.21
CA VAL A 204 -2.14 0.35 25.44
C VAL A 204 -2.12 1.73 26.08
N LEU A 205 -1.73 2.73 25.29
CA LEU A 205 -1.83 4.14 25.65
C LEU A 205 -2.60 4.90 24.57
N ARG A 206 -3.77 5.44 24.92
CA ARG A 206 -4.56 6.29 24.03
C ARG A 206 -4.72 7.68 24.62
N VAL A 207 -4.36 8.68 23.84
CA VAL A 207 -4.39 10.11 24.22
C VAL A 207 -4.91 10.94 23.05
N ASP A 208 -5.92 10.42 22.35
CA ASP A 208 -6.50 11.06 21.17
C ASP A 208 -7.25 12.35 21.57
N ASN A 209 -7.36 13.32 20.66
CA ASN A 209 -8.09 14.59 20.87
C ASN A 209 -7.64 15.33 22.14
N ASN A 210 -6.35 15.65 22.21
CA ASN A 210 -5.73 16.43 23.27
C ASN A 210 -4.92 17.60 22.67
N MET A 211 -4.15 18.32 23.49
CA MET A 211 -3.36 19.48 23.07
C MET A 211 -1.85 19.23 23.18
N LEU A 212 -1.42 17.97 23.06
CA LEU A 212 -0.02 17.59 23.23
C LEU A 212 0.86 18.20 22.13
N VAL A 213 1.91 18.90 22.52
CA VAL A 213 2.93 19.44 21.60
C VAL A 213 4.12 18.48 21.46
N SER A 214 4.37 17.66 22.47
CA SER A 214 5.41 16.63 22.49
C SER A 214 4.99 15.45 23.38
N VAL A 215 5.77 14.36 23.31
CA VAL A 215 5.62 13.16 24.14
C VAL A 215 6.93 12.96 24.91
N PRO A 216 6.90 12.59 26.21
CA PRO A 216 8.11 12.41 27.02
C PRO A 216 9.00 11.31 26.44
N VAL A 217 10.33 11.55 26.45
CA VAL A 217 11.32 10.61 25.93
C VAL A 217 11.34 9.31 26.73
N GLU A 218 10.96 9.38 28.01
CA GLU A 218 10.83 8.27 28.95
C GLU A 218 9.76 7.25 28.52
N LEU A 219 8.83 7.59 27.62
CA LEU A 219 7.87 6.63 27.08
C LEU A 219 8.56 5.42 26.40
N ARG A 220 9.80 5.59 25.91
CA ARG A 220 10.64 4.50 25.40
C ARG A 220 10.87 3.37 26.42
N GLN A 221 10.70 3.65 27.70
CA GLN A 221 10.88 2.67 28.76
C GLN A 221 9.68 1.72 28.93
N CYS A 222 8.55 2.02 28.31
CA CYS A 222 7.38 1.14 28.23
C CYS A 222 7.61 0.09 27.12
N ILE A 223 8.55 -0.83 27.36
CA ILE A 223 9.00 -1.81 26.36
C ILE A 223 7.91 -2.76 25.86
N GLY A 224 6.84 -2.95 26.65
CA GLY A 224 5.69 -3.80 26.31
C GLY A 224 4.56 -3.08 25.57
N LEU A 225 4.76 -1.83 25.14
CA LEU A 225 3.71 -1.05 24.49
C LEU A 225 3.37 -1.64 23.10
N GLU A 226 2.13 -2.04 22.92
CA GLU A 226 1.58 -2.64 21.69
C GLU A 226 0.76 -1.62 20.88
N GLU A 227 0.05 -0.71 21.56
CA GLU A 227 -0.76 0.34 20.94
C GLU A 227 -0.43 1.72 21.53
N LEU A 228 -0.06 2.66 20.65
CA LEU A 228 0.11 4.08 20.95
C LEU A 228 -0.79 4.90 20.02
N SER A 229 -1.79 5.57 20.61
CA SER A 229 -2.72 6.44 19.88
C SER A 229 -2.58 7.87 20.37
N LEU A 230 -2.24 8.77 19.44
CA LEU A 230 -2.00 10.19 19.68
C LEU A 230 -2.73 11.04 18.62
N GLU A 231 -3.87 10.57 18.11
CA GLU A 231 -4.59 11.27 17.03
C GLU A 231 -5.09 12.64 17.48
N HIS A 232 -5.17 13.60 16.56
CA HIS A 232 -5.70 14.95 16.81
C HIS A 232 -5.04 15.67 17.99
N ASN A 233 -3.71 15.69 17.99
CA ASN A 233 -2.89 16.50 18.91
C ASN A 233 -2.18 17.63 18.13
N LYS A 234 -1.21 18.30 18.76
CA LYS A 234 -0.39 19.38 18.17
C LYS A 234 1.07 18.95 18.03
N LEU A 235 1.31 17.66 17.77
CA LEU A 235 2.64 17.10 17.62
C LEU A 235 3.30 17.57 16.33
N VAL A 236 4.45 18.24 16.45
CA VAL A 236 5.27 18.66 15.30
C VAL A 236 6.46 17.71 15.11
N ARG A 237 7.11 17.34 16.22
CA ARG A 237 8.25 16.40 16.28
C ARG A 237 8.09 15.47 17.48
N PRO A 238 7.50 14.27 17.31
CA PRO A 238 7.48 13.29 18.38
C PRO A 238 8.92 12.77 18.57
N LEU A 239 9.62 13.27 19.59
CA LEU A 239 10.96 12.82 19.99
C LEU A 239 10.85 11.45 20.68
N LEU A 240 10.48 10.43 19.92
CA LEU A 240 10.39 9.04 20.38
C LEU A 240 11.46 8.19 19.71
N ASP A 241 12.25 7.49 20.53
CA ASP A 241 13.13 6.43 20.08
C ASP A 241 12.36 5.10 20.10
N PHE A 242 11.95 4.64 18.92
CA PHE A 242 11.17 3.42 18.74
C PHE A 242 12.00 2.14 18.85
N ARG A 243 13.34 2.22 18.97
CA ARG A 243 14.20 1.03 19.07
C ARG A 243 13.87 0.14 20.27
N ALA A 244 13.43 0.75 21.38
CA ALA A 244 13.07 0.03 22.61
C ALA A 244 11.61 -0.49 22.63
N MET A 245 10.76 -0.04 21.69
CA MET A 245 9.33 -0.38 21.62
C MET A 245 9.05 -1.37 20.49
N SER A 246 9.79 -2.48 20.46
CA SER A 246 9.70 -3.47 19.38
C SER A 246 8.34 -4.20 19.29
N GLU A 247 7.55 -4.15 20.37
CA GLU A 247 6.22 -4.78 20.44
C GLU A 247 5.11 -3.93 19.82
N LEU A 248 5.40 -2.69 19.41
CA LEU A 248 4.38 -1.78 18.89
C LEU A 248 3.78 -2.31 17.58
N ARG A 249 2.46 -2.58 17.61
CA ARG A 249 1.66 -3.05 16.46
C ARG A 249 0.81 -1.93 15.88
N VAL A 250 0.42 -0.98 16.71
CA VAL A 250 -0.49 0.11 16.37
C VAL A 250 0.13 1.44 16.76
N LEU A 251 0.37 2.30 15.76
CA LEU A 251 0.81 3.67 15.96
C LEU A 251 -0.15 4.61 15.24
N ARG A 252 -0.90 5.42 16.00
CA ARG A 252 -1.84 6.38 15.42
C ARG A 252 -1.40 7.81 15.66
N LEU A 253 -1.15 8.55 14.59
CA LEU A 253 -0.64 9.92 14.59
C LEU A 253 -1.48 10.85 13.68
N PHE A 254 -2.63 10.38 13.20
CA PHE A 254 -3.57 11.16 12.39
C PHE A 254 -3.91 12.52 13.02
N GLY A 255 -4.18 13.56 12.22
CA GLY A 255 -4.61 14.85 12.73
C GLY A 255 -3.53 15.68 13.47
N ASN A 256 -2.25 15.32 13.35
CA ASN A 256 -1.13 16.08 13.89
C ASN A 256 -0.40 16.89 12.81
N PRO A 257 0.08 18.12 13.10
CA PRO A 257 0.88 18.93 12.20
C PRO A 257 2.35 18.46 12.14
N LEU A 258 2.55 17.17 11.85
CA LEU A 258 3.89 16.58 11.77
C LEU A 258 4.68 17.22 10.63
N GLU A 259 5.87 17.75 10.95
CA GLU A 259 6.85 18.14 9.94
C GLU A 259 7.75 16.96 9.54
N PHE A 260 7.90 15.99 10.45
CA PHE A 260 8.81 14.86 10.34
C PHE A 260 8.12 13.60 10.82
N LEU A 261 8.25 12.51 10.05
CA LEU A 261 7.89 11.19 10.53
C LEU A 261 9.00 10.69 11.45
N PRO A 262 8.70 10.18 12.66
CA PRO A 262 9.73 9.62 13.52
C PRO A 262 10.33 8.35 12.92
N GLU A 263 11.49 7.92 13.41
CA GLU A 263 12.21 6.75 12.91
C GLU A 263 11.48 5.46 13.30
N ILE A 264 10.53 5.03 12.45
CA ILE A 264 9.76 3.81 12.67
C ILE A 264 10.43 2.54 12.14
N LEU A 265 11.60 2.66 11.51
CA LEU A 265 12.33 1.54 10.91
C LEU A 265 12.54 0.34 11.87
N PRO A 266 12.80 0.55 13.18
CA PRO A 266 12.90 -0.53 14.17
C PRO A 266 11.57 -1.27 14.49
N LEU A 267 10.41 -0.76 14.10
CA LEU A 267 9.09 -1.29 14.48
C LEU A 267 8.63 -2.46 13.59
N HIS A 268 9.36 -3.58 13.63
CA HIS A 268 9.09 -4.72 12.73
C HIS A 268 7.70 -5.38 12.91
N LYS A 269 7.03 -5.17 14.05
CA LYS A 269 5.69 -5.69 14.34
C LYS A 269 4.56 -4.72 13.97
N LEU A 270 4.87 -3.53 13.45
CA LEU A 270 3.87 -2.51 13.14
C LEU A 270 2.94 -2.95 11.99
N ARG A 271 1.63 -2.96 12.26
CA ARG A 271 0.57 -3.34 11.29
C ARG A 271 -0.43 -2.23 11.02
N HIS A 272 -0.62 -1.35 12.00
CA HIS A 272 -1.55 -0.23 11.89
C HIS A 272 -0.77 1.06 12.08
N LEU A 273 -0.83 1.91 11.06
CA LEU A 273 -0.18 3.21 11.07
C LEU A 273 -1.14 4.27 10.53
N SER A 274 -1.45 5.29 11.32
CA SER A 274 -2.19 6.46 10.84
C SER A 274 -1.30 7.70 10.86
N LEU A 275 -1.20 8.41 9.74
CA LEU A 275 -0.44 9.65 9.61
C LEU A 275 -0.90 10.47 8.39
N ALA A 276 -0.77 11.80 8.45
CA ALA A 276 -1.04 12.73 7.34
C ALA A 276 -2.29 12.39 6.51
N ASN A 277 -3.41 12.20 7.20
CA ASN A 277 -4.71 11.92 6.58
C ASN A 277 -4.86 10.54 5.92
N ILE A 278 -3.98 9.59 6.26
CA ILE A 278 -4.01 8.21 5.77
C ILE A 278 -4.00 7.24 6.94
N ARG A 279 -4.78 6.17 6.82
CA ARG A 279 -4.73 4.98 7.67
C ARG A 279 -4.24 3.80 6.85
N ILE A 280 -3.17 3.18 7.31
CA ILE A 280 -2.55 2.00 6.71
C ILE A 280 -2.79 0.84 7.67
N VAL A 281 -3.41 -0.22 7.16
CA VAL A 281 -3.67 -1.45 7.91
C VAL A 281 -3.18 -2.63 7.10
N ALA A 282 -2.29 -3.43 7.66
CA ALA A 282 -1.78 -4.63 7.02
C ALA A 282 -2.11 -5.89 7.83
N ASP A 283 -2.12 -7.03 7.13
CA ASP A 283 -2.17 -8.33 7.79
C ASP A 283 -0.82 -8.71 8.45
N GLU A 284 -0.82 -9.80 9.20
CA GLU A 284 0.36 -10.34 9.91
C GLU A 284 1.54 -10.70 8.99
N ASN A 285 1.31 -10.85 7.69
CA ASN A 285 2.36 -11.22 6.73
C ASN A 285 2.71 -10.10 5.74
N LEU A 286 2.15 -8.90 5.91
CA LEU A 286 2.22 -7.78 4.96
C LEU A 286 1.80 -8.16 3.51
N ARG A 287 0.98 -9.21 3.35
CA ARG A 287 0.53 -9.68 2.03
C ARG A 287 -0.62 -8.84 1.52
N SER A 288 -1.52 -8.46 2.41
CA SER A 288 -2.61 -7.53 2.15
C SER A 288 -2.38 -6.25 2.94
N VAL A 289 -2.38 -5.11 2.24
CA VAL A 289 -2.31 -3.78 2.83
C VAL A 289 -3.49 -2.96 2.34
N ASN A 290 -4.30 -2.51 3.28
CA ASN A 290 -5.40 -1.58 3.06
C ASN A 290 -4.94 -0.16 3.38
N VAL A 291 -5.20 0.76 2.46
CA VAL A 291 -4.87 2.17 2.60
C VAL A 291 -6.16 2.96 2.48
N GLN A 292 -6.59 3.58 3.57
CA GLN A 292 -7.76 4.44 3.64
C GLN A 292 -7.30 5.89 3.70
N ILE A 293 -7.82 6.71 2.79
CA ILE A 293 -7.53 8.15 2.74
C ILE A 293 -8.73 8.85 3.36
N GLU A 294 -8.54 9.46 4.53
CA GLU A 294 -9.59 10.19 5.23
C GLU A 294 -9.44 11.68 4.91
N MET A 295 -10.44 12.25 4.25
CA MET A 295 -10.47 13.68 3.97
C MET A 295 -11.23 14.39 5.08
N GLU A 296 -10.53 15.18 5.89
CA GLU A 296 -11.18 16.25 6.66
C GLU A 296 -11.42 17.46 5.74
N ASN A 297 -12.56 18.11 5.90
CA ASN A 297 -12.97 19.32 5.16
C ASN A 297 -12.09 20.56 5.43
N SER A 298 -11.04 20.45 6.25
CA SER A 298 -10.14 21.54 6.62
C SER A 298 -8.72 21.02 6.78
N SER A 299 -8.00 20.84 5.67
CA SER A 299 -6.58 20.49 5.69
C SER A 299 -5.75 21.63 6.31
N TYR A 300 -5.10 21.38 7.45
CA TYR A 300 -4.14 22.26 8.11
C TYR A 300 -2.94 22.66 7.22
N PHE A 301 -2.70 21.93 6.13
CA PHE A 301 -1.73 22.30 5.11
C PHE A 301 -2.46 23.02 3.96
N GLY A 302 -2.39 24.34 3.96
CA GLY A 302 -2.93 25.18 2.90
C GLY A 302 -2.36 24.84 1.52
N ALA A 303 -3.22 24.98 0.50
CA ALA A 303 -2.86 25.14 -0.92
C ALA A 303 -2.13 24.01 -1.67
N SER A 304 -2.04 22.79 -1.13
CA SER A 304 -1.50 21.68 -1.93
C SER A 304 -2.54 21.15 -2.92
N ARG A 305 -2.21 21.10 -4.22
CA ARG A 305 -3.12 20.62 -5.29
C ARG A 305 -3.42 19.11 -5.21
N HIS A 306 -2.65 18.35 -4.43
CA HIS A 306 -2.71 16.88 -4.39
C HIS A 306 -3.02 16.38 -2.98
N LYS A 307 -4.01 15.50 -2.85
CA LYS A 307 -4.55 15.01 -1.57
C LYS A 307 -3.51 14.32 -0.68
N LEU A 308 -2.47 13.73 -1.29
CA LEU A 308 -1.43 12.96 -0.60
C LEU A 308 -0.09 13.71 -0.48
N SER A 309 -0.06 15.01 -0.78
CA SER A 309 1.18 15.81 -0.77
C SER A 309 1.89 15.76 0.58
N ALA A 310 1.14 15.91 1.69
CA ALA A 310 1.67 15.87 3.05
C ALA A 310 2.27 14.49 3.37
N PHE A 311 1.58 13.41 2.99
CA PHE A 311 2.08 12.05 3.15
C PHE A 311 3.37 11.82 2.37
N PHE A 312 3.41 12.18 1.08
CA PHE A 312 4.61 12.03 0.26
C PHE A 312 5.79 12.85 0.78
N SER A 313 5.53 14.09 1.23
CA SER A 313 6.55 14.95 1.84
C SER A 313 7.15 14.28 3.09
N LEU A 314 6.34 13.67 3.96
CA LEU A 314 6.83 13.03 5.18
C LEU A 314 7.68 11.78 4.89
N ILE A 315 7.24 10.93 3.97
CA ILE A 315 7.89 9.62 3.74
C ILE A 315 9.12 9.69 2.82
N PHE A 316 9.20 10.67 1.90
CA PHE A 316 10.33 10.81 0.97
C PHE A 316 11.40 11.78 1.46
N ARG A 317 11.14 12.54 2.53
CA ARG A 317 12.13 13.44 3.12
C ARG A 317 13.24 12.70 3.88
N PHE A 318 12.97 11.47 4.34
CA PHE A 318 13.91 10.59 5.03
C PHE A 318 13.84 9.17 4.47
N SER A 319 14.76 8.30 4.88
CA SER A 319 14.76 6.87 4.53
C SER A 319 13.59 6.08 5.16
N SER A 320 12.58 6.74 5.72
CA SER A 320 11.42 6.10 6.36
C SER A 320 10.62 5.22 5.41
N CYS A 321 10.69 5.46 4.09
CA CYS A 321 10.11 4.58 3.07
C CYS A 321 10.67 3.14 3.08
N HIS A 322 11.82 2.90 3.73
CA HIS A 322 12.42 1.58 3.88
C HIS A 322 11.67 0.70 4.89
N HIS A 323 10.73 1.25 5.66
CA HIS A 323 9.90 0.43 6.54
C HIS A 323 8.92 -0.45 5.71
N PRO A 324 8.87 -1.78 5.93
CA PRO A 324 8.04 -2.70 5.13
C PRO A 324 6.57 -2.31 4.97
N LEU A 325 5.94 -1.82 6.05
CA LEU A 325 4.54 -1.35 6.01
C LEU A 325 4.35 -0.13 5.09
N ILE A 326 5.29 0.83 5.14
CA ILE A 326 5.24 2.02 4.30
C ILE A 326 5.53 1.64 2.85
N ALA A 327 6.51 0.76 2.60
CA ALA A 327 6.84 0.27 1.27
C ALA A 327 5.63 -0.38 0.59
N SER A 328 4.90 -1.25 1.29
CA SER A 328 3.65 -1.85 0.77
C SER A 328 2.55 -0.81 0.52
N ALA A 329 2.35 0.13 1.44
CA ALA A 329 1.36 1.19 1.26
C ALA A 329 1.70 2.07 0.06
N LEU A 330 2.98 2.44 -0.10
CA LEU A 330 3.51 3.19 -1.24
C LEU A 330 3.26 2.47 -2.56
N ALA A 331 3.61 1.18 -2.64
CA ALA A 331 3.37 0.38 -3.84
C ALA A 331 1.87 0.35 -4.20
N LYS A 332 0.98 0.29 -3.21
CA LYS A 332 -0.47 0.34 -3.43
C LYS A 332 -0.96 1.72 -3.91
N ILE A 333 -0.49 2.80 -3.28
CA ILE A 333 -0.87 4.18 -3.61
C ILE A 333 -0.42 4.56 -5.02
N ILE A 334 0.77 4.14 -5.43
CA ILE A 334 1.36 4.40 -6.75
C ILE A 334 0.68 3.59 -7.87
N GLN A 335 -0.25 2.68 -7.56
CA GLN A 335 -1.06 2.04 -8.60
C GLN A 335 -2.06 3.01 -9.27
N ASP A 336 -2.42 4.11 -8.60
CA ASP A 336 -3.29 5.12 -9.19
C ASP A 336 -2.55 6.07 -10.13
N GLN A 337 -3.13 6.35 -11.30
CA GLN A 337 -2.49 7.15 -12.35
C GLN A 337 -2.18 8.59 -11.92
N GLY A 338 -3.07 9.23 -11.13
CA GLY A 338 -2.85 10.59 -10.64
C GLY A 338 -1.64 10.67 -9.70
N ASN A 339 -1.53 9.68 -8.82
CA ASN A 339 -0.42 9.56 -7.87
C ASN A 339 0.92 9.29 -8.57
N ARG A 340 0.93 8.44 -9.62
CA ARG A 340 2.16 8.13 -10.39
C ARG A 340 2.81 9.37 -10.97
N VAL A 341 2.02 10.21 -11.64
CA VAL A 341 2.53 11.42 -12.28
C VAL A 341 2.99 12.43 -11.24
N PHE A 342 2.34 12.50 -10.08
CA PHE A 342 2.76 13.37 -8.99
C PHE A 342 4.11 12.94 -8.40
N VAL A 343 4.23 11.68 -7.96
CA VAL A 343 5.48 11.12 -7.40
C VAL A 343 6.59 11.14 -8.44
N GLY A 344 6.26 10.80 -9.69
CA GLY A 344 7.21 10.75 -10.79
C GLY A 344 7.79 12.09 -11.19
N LYS A 345 7.18 13.24 -10.82
CA LYS A 345 7.75 14.57 -11.05
C LYS A 345 8.78 14.97 -10.00
N ASP A 346 8.72 14.40 -8.80
CA ASP A 346 9.64 14.70 -7.72
C ASP A 346 10.90 13.83 -7.83
N GLU A 347 12.03 14.44 -8.19
CA GLU A 347 13.30 13.71 -8.32
C GLU A 347 13.76 13.08 -7.00
N ASN A 348 13.45 13.69 -5.85
CA ASN A 348 13.84 13.13 -4.55
C ASN A 348 13.02 11.88 -4.23
N ALA A 349 11.70 11.93 -4.46
CA ALA A 349 10.84 10.77 -4.28
C ALA A 349 11.28 9.60 -5.16
N VAL A 350 11.60 9.87 -6.44
CA VAL A 350 12.13 8.86 -7.36
C VAL A 350 13.45 8.27 -6.86
N ARG A 351 14.41 9.09 -6.43
CA ARG A 351 15.70 8.59 -5.89
C ARG A 351 15.50 7.74 -4.64
N GLN A 352 14.59 8.11 -3.74
CA GLN A 352 14.27 7.31 -2.55
C GLN A 352 13.60 5.98 -2.90
N LEU A 353 12.75 5.92 -3.94
CA LEU A 353 12.20 4.65 -4.41
C LEU A 353 13.28 3.76 -5.03
N ILE A 354 14.25 4.36 -5.74
CA ILE A 354 15.38 3.63 -6.32
C ILE A 354 16.30 3.09 -5.21
N SER A 355 16.56 3.86 -4.14
CA SER A 355 17.39 3.41 -3.02
C SER A 355 16.79 2.22 -2.28
N MET A 356 15.46 2.12 -2.19
CA MET A 356 14.76 0.97 -1.59
C MET A 356 15.08 -0.37 -2.28
N ILE A 357 15.48 -0.38 -3.56
CA ILE A 357 15.90 -1.60 -4.27
C ILE A 357 17.17 -2.20 -3.66
N SER A 358 18.02 -1.37 -3.04
CA SER A 358 19.27 -1.79 -2.41
C SER A 358 19.12 -2.11 -0.92
N SER A 359 17.88 -2.29 -0.44
CA SER A 359 17.59 -2.63 0.96
C SER A 359 17.91 -4.10 1.26
N ASP A 360 18.37 -4.37 2.49
CA ASP A 360 18.57 -5.75 2.98
C ASP A 360 17.25 -6.51 3.19
N ASN A 361 16.11 -5.79 3.24
CA ASN A 361 14.80 -6.40 3.40
C ASN A 361 14.16 -6.73 2.06
N ARG A 362 14.08 -8.02 1.74
CA ARG A 362 13.49 -8.54 0.50
C ARG A 362 12.08 -8.03 0.20
N HIS A 363 11.22 -7.94 1.22
CA HIS A 363 9.85 -7.43 1.03
C HIS A 363 9.86 -5.97 0.56
N VAL A 364 10.77 -5.16 1.10
CA VAL A 364 10.93 -3.75 0.70
C VAL A 364 11.38 -3.66 -0.76
N VAL A 365 12.33 -4.51 -1.18
CA VAL A 365 12.79 -4.59 -2.57
C VAL A 365 11.64 -4.95 -3.51
N GLU A 366 10.85 -5.96 -3.17
CA GLU A 366 9.69 -6.40 -3.97
C GLU A 366 8.65 -5.28 -4.12
N GLN A 367 8.30 -4.60 -3.02
CA GLN A 367 7.35 -3.47 -3.07
C GLN A 367 7.92 -2.26 -3.82
N ALA A 368 9.23 -1.98 -3.69
CA ALA A 368 9.90 -0.94 -4.47
C ALA A 368 9.85 -1.24 -5.97
N CYS A 369 10.16 -2.47 -6.38
CA CYS A 369 10.05 -2.91 -7.77
C CYS A 369 8.60 -2.81 -8.29
N SER A 370 7.60 -3.18 -7.47
CA SER A 370 6.18 -3.04 -7.82
C SER A 370 5.79 -1.57 -8.07
N ALA A 371 6.23 -0.67 -7.18
CA ALA A 371 6.01 0.77 -7.32
C ALA A 371 6.71 1.34 -8.57
N LEU A 372 7.98 1.01 -8.78
CA LEU A 372 8.77 1.48 -9.93
C LEU A 372 8.24 0.93 -11.26
N SER A 373 7.77 -0.31 -11.28
CA SER A 373 7.11 -0.93 -12.43
C SER A 373 5.83 -0.17 -12.81
N SER A 374 5.07 0.27 -11.81
CA SER A 374 3.87 1.09 -11.99
C SER A 374 4.22 2.50 -12.49
N LEU A 375 5.29 3.11 -11.97
CA LEU A 375 5.79 4.41 -12.44
C LEU A 375 6.31 4.34 -13.88
N ALA A 376 6.98 3.25 -14.24
CA ALA A 376 7.52 3.03 -15.59
C ALA A 376 6.44 2.92 -16.68
N ALA A 377 5.17 2.72 -16.31
CA ALA A 377 4.06 2.72 -17.26
C ALA A 377 3.81 4.10 -17.90
N ASP A 378 4.18 5.19 -17.21
CA ASP A 378 4.10 6.55 -17.74
C ASP A 378 5.42 6.97 -18.41
N VAL A 379 5.36 7.32 -19.70
CA VAL A 379 6.54 7.61 -20.53
C VAL A 379 7.42 8.73 -19.96
N SER A 380 6.79 9.79 -19.45
CA SER A 380 7.49 10.93 -18.82
C SER A 380 8.29 10.49 -17.58
N VAL A 381 7.68 9.66 -16.74
CA VAL A 381 8.29 9.19 -15.50
C VAL A 381 9.38 8.15 -15.80
N ALA A 382 9.18 7.28 -16.79
CA ALA A 382 10.21 6.34 -17.25
C ALA A 382 11.50 7.05 -17.70
N MET A 383 11.38 8.20 -18.38
CA MET A 383 12.53 9.03 -18.74
C MET A 383 13.25 9.60 -17.51
N GLN A 384 12.50 10.00 -16.48
CA GLN A 384 13.05 10.48 -15.21
C GLN A 384 13.74 9.37 -14.40
N LEU A 385 13.22 8.14 -14.43
CA LEU A 385 13.87 6.96 -13.84
C LEU A 385 15.24 6.70 -14.48
N MET A 386 15.32 6.81 -15.81
CA MET A 386 16.60 6.69 -16.52
C MET A 386 17.59 7.81 -16.20
N LYS A 387 17.10 9.05 -15.99
CA LYS A 387 17.93 10.18 -15.55
C LYS A 387 18.47 9.99 -14.11
N SER A 388 17.78 9.18 -13.30
CA SER A 388 18.10 8.94 -11.89
C SER A 388 18.94 7.66 -11.67
N ASP A 389 19.64 7.18 -12.71
CA ASP A 389 20.58 6.04 -12.66
C ASP A 389 20.00 4.70 -12.16
N ILE A 390 18.72 4.44 -12.42
CA ILE A 390 18.05 3.16 -12.05
C ILE A 390 18.75 1.90 -12.60
N MET A 391 19.57 2.04 -13.66
CA MET A 391 20.27 0.92 -14.29
C MET A 391 21.30 0.24 -13.38
N GLN A 392 21.93 0.98 -12.46
CA GLN A 392 22.90 0.42 -11.51
C GLN A 392 22.21 -0.56 -10.52
N PRO A 393 21.16 -0.16 -9.79
CA PRO A 393 20.37 -1.07 -8.96
C PRO A 393 19.78 -2.27 -9.72
N ILE A 394 19.27 -2.05 -10.94
CA ILE A 394 18.79 -3.14 -11.80
C ILE A 394 19.90 -4.18 -12.03
N GLY A 395 21.09 -3.72 -12.37
CA GLY A 395 22.24 -4.59 -12.64
C GLY A 395 22.69 -5.41 -11.41
N ILE A 396 22.54 -4.86 -10.21
CA ILE A 396 22.86 -5.53 -8.94
C ILE A 396 21.83 -6.63 -8.65
N VAL A 397 20.54 -6.30 -8.69
CA VAL A 397 19.47 -7.27 -8.39
C VAL A 397 19.39 -8.39 -9.43
N LEU A 398 19.63 -8.10 -10.71
CA LEU A 398 19.68 -9.14 -11.75
C LEU A 398 20.83 -10.15 -11.58
N LYS A 399 21.81 -9.85 -10.72
CA LYS A 399 22.89 -10.77 -10.33
C LYS A 399 22.60 -11.49 -9.00
N SER A 400 21.50 -11.16 -8.31
CA SER A 400 21.12 -11.80 -7.05
C SER A 400 20.59 -13.23 -7.28
N VAL A 401 20.54 -14.02 -6.20
CA VAL A 401 20.13 -15.44 -6.24
C VAL A 401 18.62 -15.60 -5.96
N GLY A 402 17.94 -14.54 -5.50
CA GLY A 402 16.53 -14.59 -5.07
C GLY A 402 15.54 -14.56 -6.23
N PRO A 403 14.74 -15.63 -6.47
CA PRO A 403 13.87 -15.67 -7.65
C PRO A 403 12.70 -14.68 -7.61
N GLU A 404 12.17 -14.30 -6.44
CA GLU A 404 11.07 -13.32 -6.34
C GLU A 404 11.53 -11.87 -6.55
N GLU A 405 12.73 -11.52 -6.07
CA GLU A 405 13.39 -10.24 -6.37
C GLU A 405 13.64 -10.12 -7.88
N LEU A 406 14.14 -11.20 -8.51
CA LEU A 406 14.35 -11.25 -9.95
C LEU A 406 13.05 -11.07 -10.73
N ILE A 407 11.95 -11.73 -10.33
CA ILE A 407 10.64 -11.56 -10.97
C ILE A 407 10.20 -10.10 -10.90
N SER A 408 10.26 -9.51 -9.70
CA SER A 408 9.82 -8.14 -9.46
C SER A 408 10.69 -7.14 -10.26
N MET A 409 12.00 -7.35 -10.27
CA MET A 409 12.93 -6.49 -11.01
C MET A 409 12.79 -6.64 -12.52
N LEU A 410 12.61 -7.86 -13.04
CA LEU A 410 12.37 -8.10 -14.46
C LEU A 410 11.06 -7.45 -14.92
N GLN A 411 10.04 -7.37 -14.08
CA GLN A 411 8.80 -6.66 -14.40
C GLN A 411 9.04 -5.15 -14.61
N VAL A 412 9.90 -4.53 -13.81
CA VAL A 412 10.34 -3.13 -14.03
C VAL A 412 11.07 -3.01 -15.36
N VAL A 413 12.00 -3.93 -15.67
CA VAL A 413 12.74 -3.91 -16.94
C VAL A 413 11.80 -4.06 -18.14
N VAL A 414 10.82 -4.96 -18.06
CA VAL A 414 9.80 -5.18 -19.10
C VAL A 414 9.01 -3.90 -19.38
N ASN A 415 8.57 -3.19 -18.34
CA ASN A 415 7.78 -1.97 -18.48
C ASN A 415 8.63 -0.80 -18.99
N LEU A 416 9.82 -0.59 -18.43
CA LEU A 416 10.74 0.45 -18.90
C LEU A 416 11.12 0.24 -20.38
N ALA A 417 11.44 -1.00 -20.76
CA ALA A 417 11.81 -1.33 -22.14
C ALA A 417 10.68 -1.11 -23.15
N PHE A 418 9.42 -1.08 -22.71
CA PHE A 418 8.26 -0.82 -23.55
C PHE A 418 7.78 0.65 -23.50
N ALA A 419 8.29 1.45 -22.55
CA ALA A 419 7.81 2.81 -22.33
C ALA A 419 8.08 3.75 -23.52
N SER A 420 9.30 3.70 -24.08
CA SER A 420 9.63 4.42 -25.33
C SER A 420 10.88 3.87 -25.98
N ASP A 421 11.07 4.14 -27.27
CA ASP A 421 12.27 3.77 -28.00
C ASP A 421 13.54 4.38 -27.39
N THR A 422 13.46 5.63 -26.90
CA THR A 422 14.60 6.30 -26.28
C THR A 422 15.03 5.66 -24.96
N VAL A 423 14.08 5.21 -24.14
CA VAL A 423 14.35 4.48 -22.90
C VAL A 423 14.93 3.11 -23.24
N ALA A 424 14.29 2.37 -24.15
CA ALA A 424 14.75 1.05 -24.58
C ALA A 424 16.19 1.09 -25.11
N GLN A 425 16.52 2.09 -25.93
CA GLN A 425 17.87 2.30 -26.46
C GLN A 425 18.90 2.52 -25.35
N LYS A 426 18.59 3.40 -24.37
CA LYS A 426 19.48 3.66 -23.23
C LYS A 426 19.63 2.46 -22.30
N MET A 427 18.60 1.63 -22.17
CA MET A 427 18.64 0.44 -21.31
C MET A 427 19.52 -0.68 -21.87
N LEU A 428 19.65 -0.83 -23.19
CA LEU A 428 20.39 -1.94 -23.80
C LEU A 428 21.91 -1.78 -23.63
N THR A 429 22.40 -2.14 -22.44
CA THR A 429 23.83 -2.23 -22.14
C THR A 429 24.34 -3.66 -22.35
N LYS A 430 25.66 -3.79 -22.58
CA LYS A 430 26.30 -5.11 -22.71
C LYS A 430 26.09 -5.98 -21.46
N ASP A 431 26.08 -5.37 -20.28
CA ASP A 431 25.92 -6.09 -19.01
C ASP A 431 24.48 -6.53 -18.78
N LEU A 432 23.48 -5.68 -19.07
CA LEU A 432 22.08 -6.07 -19.03
C LEU A 432 21.82 -7.26 -19.98
N LEU A 433 22.33 -7.19 -21.21
CA LEU A 433 22.16 -8.25 -22.19
C LEU A 433 22.80 -9.57 -21.72
N LYS A 434 23.99 -9.52 -21.10
CA LYS A 434 24.63 -10.71 -20.51
C LYS A 434 23.78 -11.31 -19.39
N SER A 435 23.27 -10.48 -18.46
CA SER A 435 22.41 -10.94 -17.38
C SER A 435 21.12 -11.57 -17.90
N LEU A 436 20.44 -10.93 -18.86
CA LEU A 436 19.23 -11.47 -19.48
C LEU A 436 19.50 -12.80 -20.20
N LYS A 437 20.61 -12.93 -20.94
CA LYS A 437 21.02 -14.19 -21.56
C LYS A 437 21.22 -15.29 -20.53
N LEU A 438 21.87 -14.99 -19.41
CA LEU A 438 22.13 -15.95 -18.35
C LEU A 438 20.83 -16.43 -17.70
N LEU A 439 19.90 -15.50 -17.41
CA LEU A 439 18.57 -15.82 -16.87
C LEU A 439 17.74 -16.66 -17.85
N CYS A 440 17.78 -16.35 -19.15
CA CYS A 440 17.14 -17.15 -20.20
C CYS A 440 17.76 -18.55 -20.35
N ALA A 441 19.07 -18.68 -20.14
CA ALA A 441 19.81 -19.94 -20.32
C ALA A 441 19.75 -20.89 -19.12
N HIS A 442 19.32 -20.41 -17.95
CA HIS A 442 19.40 -21.16 -16.70
C HIS A 442 18.56 -22.44 -16.77
N LYS A 443 19.20 -23.60 -16.92
CA LYS A 443 18.51 -24.90 -16.79
C LYS A 443 18.25 -25.20 -15.31
N ASN A 444 17.20 -25.98 -15.03
CA ASN A 444 16.90 -26.51 -13.70
C ASN A 444 18.18 -27.09 -13.05
N PRO A 445 18.47 -26.83 -11.75
CA PRO A 445 19.66 -27.32 -11.06
C PRO A 445 19.84 -28.85 -11.07
N GLU A 446 18.78 -29.62 -11.38
CA GLU A 446 18.79 -31.08 -11.36
C GLU A 446 19.45 -31.73 -12.58
N ALA A 447 19.81 -31.00 -13.65
CA ALA A 447 20.19 -31.59 -14.94
C ALA A 447 21.57 -31.18 -15.51
N SER A 448 22.56 -30.83 -14.67
CA SER A 448 23.94 -30.62 -15.16
C SER A 448 25.03 -31.22 -14.24
N PRO A 449 26.10 -31.81 -14.80
CA PRO A 449 27.19 -32.44 -14.02
C PRO A 449 28.14 -31.43 -13.35
N LEU A 450 27.94 -30.12 -13.54
CA LEU A 450 28.79 -29.05 -12.97
C LEU A 450 28.45 -28.70 -11.51
N THR A 451 27.58 -29.48 -10.86
CA THR A 451 27.15 -29.29 -9.47
C THR A 451 28.04 -29.99 -8.44
N SER A 452 29.30 -30.33 -8.75
CA SER A 452 30.25 -30.80 -7.73
C SER A 452 30.92 -29.64 -6.98
N LYS A 453 31.20 -28.51 -7.64
CA LYS A 453 31.79 -27.31 -6.99
C LYS A 453 30.77 -26.44 -6.26
N LEU A 454 29.49 -26.48 -6.64
CA LEU A 454 28.41 -25.73 -5.96
C LEU A 454 27.80 -26.51 -4.78
N LYS A 455 27.93 -27.84 -4.73
CA LYS A 455 27.46 -28.63 -3.58
C LYS A 455 28.22 -28.34 -2.28
N SER A 456 29.49 -27.90 -2.33
CA SER A 456 30.21 -27.51 -1.10
C SER A 456 29.80 -26.14 -0.56
N LEU A 457 29.07 -25.33 -1.34
CA LEU A 457 28.51 -24.04 -0.89
C LEU A 457 27.04 -24.17 -0.44
N PHE A 458 26.34 -25.23 -0.86
CA PHE A 458 24.92 -25.48 -0.57
C PHE A 458 24.67 -26.61 0.44
N SER A 459 25.66 -27.02 1.24
CA SER A 459 25.48 -28.10 2.24
C SER A 459 24.67 -27.71 3.48
N CYS A 460 24.13 -26.49 3.56
CA CYS A 460 23.44 -25.99 4.76
C CYS A 460 21.93 -25.82 4.66
N PHE A 461 21.27 -26.13 3.53
CA PHE A 461 19.80 -26.07 3.45
C PHE A 461 19.21 -27.33 2.82
N CYS A 462 19.07 -28.36 3.66
CA CYS A 462 18.14 -29.46 3.41
C CYS A 462 16.70 -28.95 3.63
N CYS A 463 15.90 -28.91 2.56
CA CYS A 463 14.46 -29.22 2.57
C CYS A 463 13.98 -29.43 1.11
N LEU A 464 13.15 -30.44 0.90
CA LEU A 464 12.71 -31.03 -0.37
C LEU A 464 12.35 -30.06 -1.52
N PRO A 465 12.54 -30.45 -2.82
CA PRO A 465 12.09 -29.65 -3.95
C PRO A 465 10.56 -29.74 -4.09
N SER A 466 9.86 -28.74 -3.57
CA SER A 466 8.43 -28.52 -3.80
C SER A 466 8.17 -28.04 -5.24
N THR A 467 7.03 -28.45 -5.80
CA THR A 467 6.54 -28.08 -7.15
C THR A 467 6.49 -26.56 -7.39
N THR A 468 6.36 -25.76 -6.34
CA THR A 468 6.38 -24.30 -6.36
C THR A 468 7.72 -23.73 -6.84
N CYS A 469 8.85 -24.33 -6.47
CA CYS A 469 10.18 -23.84 -6.87
C CYS A 469 10.40 -23.92 -8.38
N LYS A 470 9.92 -25.00 -9.03
CA LYS A 470 10.00 -25.18 -10.49
C LYS A 470 9.20 -24.10 -11.23
N SER A 471 8.01 -23.73 -10.75
CA SER A 471 7.16 -22.70 -11.35
C SER A 471 7.83 -21.32 -11.36
N THR A 472 8.51 -20.95 -10.27
CA THR A 472 9.13 -19.62 -10.11
C THR A 472 10.30 -19.40 -11.09
N TYR A 473 11.13 -20.41 -11.33
CA TYR A 473 12.24 -20.30 -12.30
C TYR A 473 11.75 -20.14 -13.75
N PHE A 474 10.68 -20.84 -14.13
CA PHE A 474 10.08 -20.64 -15.46
C PHE A 474 9.48 -19.24 -15.62
N GLU A 475 8.99 -18.64 -14.54
CA GLU A 475 8.50 -17.27 -14.56
C GLU A 475 9.63 -16.25 -14.75
N VAL A 476 10.78 -16.44 -14.11
CA VAL A 476 12.00 -15.65 -14.35
C VAL A 476 12.43 -15.75 -15.82
N GLN A 477 12.52 -16.96 -16.37
CA GLN A 477 12.86 -17.17 -17.79
C GLN A 477 11.87 -16.47 -18.72
N ARG A 478 10.56 -16.63 -18.45
CA ARG A 478 9.49 -16.01 -19.24
C ARG A 478 9.63 -14.49 -19.26
N LEU A 479 9.82 -13.86 -18.10
CA LEU A 479 9.95 -12.41 -17.99
C LEU A 479 11.24 -11.89 -18.64
N ALA A 480 12.36 -12.60 -18.49
CA ALA A 480 13.60 -12.25 -19.17
C ALA A 480 13.45 -12.28 -20.70
N LEU A 481 12.76 -13.28 -21.26
CA LEU A 481 12.44 -13.36 -22.69
C LEU A 481 11.51 -12.23 -23.14
N VAL A 482 10.50 -11.89 -22.33
CA VAL A 482 9.60 -10.75 -22.60
C VAL A 482 10.40 -9.45 -22.61
N ALA A 483 11.34 -9.25 -21.68
CA ALA A 483 12.21 -8.08 -21.62
C ALA A 483 13.08 -7.97 -22.88
N VAL A 484 13.71 -9.07 -23.32
CA VAL A 484 14.48 -9.12 -24.58
C VAL A 484 13.61 -8.74 -25.79
N GLY A 485 12.40 -9.30 -25.87
CA GLY A 485 11.45 -8.95 -26.92
C GLY A 485 11.03 -7.48 -26.89
N ASN A 486 10.79 -6.91 -25.69
CA ASN A 486 10.40 -5.51 -25.55
C ASN A 486 11.53 -4.57 -25.96
N LEU A 487 12.78 -4.86 -25.56
CA LEU A 487 13.96 -4.10 -25.98
C LEU A 487 14.13 -4.11 -27.50
N ALA A 488 13.71 -5.18 -28.19
CA ALA A 488 13.78 -5.33 -29.64
C ALA A 488 12.67 -4.60 -30.43
N PHE A 489 11.70 -3.96 -29.78
CA PHE A 489 10.77 -3.08 -30.50
C PHE A 489 11.50 -1.86 -31.08
N CYS A 490 12.44 -1.30 -30.32
CA CYS A 490 13.34 -0.25 -30.78
C CYS A 490 14.24 -0.77 -31.92
N LEU A 491 14.30 -0.03 -33.03
CA LEU A 491 14.97 -0.44 -34.26
C LEU A 491 16.50 -0.64 -34.08
N GLU A 492 17.18 0.30 -33.41
CA GLU A 492 18.62 0.21 -33.12
C GLU A 492 18.96 -1.02 -32.25
N ASN A 493 18.15 -1.27 -31.23
CA ASN A 493 18.29 -2.43 -30.37
C ASN A 493 18.05 -3.73 -31.14
N ARG A 494 17.02 -3.76 -32.00
CA ARG A 494 16.71 -4.92 -32.83
C ARG A 494 17.89 -5.31 -33.72
N ARG A 495 18.53 -4.33 -34.38
CA ARG A 495 19.73 -4.56 -35.19
C ARG A 495 20.85 -5.19 -34.35
N THR A 496 21.08 -4.67 -33.15
CA THR A 496 22.12 -5.17 -32.22
C THR A 496 21.81 -6.57 -31.67
N LEU A 497 20.53 -6.86 -31.40
CA LEU A 497 20.10 -8.17 -30.89
C LEU A 497 20.05 -9.23 -32.00
N ALA A 498 19.67 -8.85 -33.22
CA ALA A 498 19.61 -9.74 -34.36
C ALA A 498 20.99 -10.26 -34.78
N THR A 499 22.06 -9.46 -34.63
CA THR A 499 23.44 -9.87 -34.92
C THR A 499 24.03 -10.83 -33.87
N SER A 500 23.37 -10.99 -32.72
CA SER A 500 23.86 -11.85 -31.65
C SER A 500 23.47 -13.32 -31.88
N GLU A 501 24.35 -14.11 -32.51
CA GLU A 501 24.16 -15.55 -32.76
C GLU A 501 23.82 -16.35 -31.49
N SER A 502 24.56 -16.13 -30.40
CA SER A 502 24.32 -16.79 -29.10
C SER A 502 22.89 -16.58 -28.55
N LEU A 503 22.28 -15.41 -28.81
CA LEU A 503 20.91 -15.13 -28.40
C LEU A 503 19.93 -15.90 -29.28
N ARG A 504 20.17 -15.88 -30.59
CA ARG A 504 19.35 -16.57 -31.59
C ARG A 504 19.28 -18.07 -31.33
N GLU A 505 20.42 -18.71 -31.08
CA GLU A 505 20.49 -20.13 -30.73
C GLU A 505 19.75 -20.46 -29.43
N LEU A 506 19.90 -19.60 -28.43
CA LEU A 506 19.20 -19.76 -27.15
C LEU A 506 17.68 -19.68 -27.33
N LEU A 507 17.19 -18.68 -28.06
CA LEU A 507 15.77 -18.52 -28.36
C LEU A 507 15.21 -19.72 -29.12
N LEU A 508 15.93 -20.20 -30.14
CA LEU A 508 15.57 -21.42 -30.88
C LEU A 508 15.42 -22.63 -29.97
N ARG A 509 16.39 -22.84 -29.07
CA ARG A 509 16.33 -23.94 -28.11
C ARG A 509 15.11 -23.83 -27.19
N LEU A 510 14.79 -22.61 -26.74
CA LEU A 510 13.67 -22.35 -25.83
C LEU A 510 12.30 -22.44 -26.51
N THR A 511 12.19 -22.21 -27.83
CA THR A 511 10.94 -22.44 -28.57
C THR A 511 10.53 -23.92 -28.66
N VAL A 512 11.44 -24.84 -28.36
CA VAL A 512 11.16 -26.29 -28.30
C VAL A 512 11.09 -26.78 -26.83
N ALA A 513 11.19 -25.87 -25.85
CA ALA A 513 11.10 -26.22 -24.44
C ALA A 513 9.73 -26.80 -24.07
N SER A 514 9.72 -27.68 -23.06
CA SER A 514 8.51 -28.36 -22.57
C SER A 514 7.51 -27.43 -21.89
N GLU A 515 7.97 -26.28 -21.37
CA GLU A 515 7.11 -25.32 -20.66
C GLU A 515 6.45 -24.34 -21.66
N PRO A 516 5.11 -24.37 -21.83
CA PRO A 516 4.42 -23.59 -22.86
C PRO A 516 4.55 -22.08 -22.68
N ARG A 517 4.67 -21.58 -21.44
CA ARG A 517 4.82 -20.13 -21.18
C ARG A 517 6.15 -19.58 -21.68
N VAL A 518 7.23 -20.33 -21.47
CA VAL A 518 8.59 -19.98 -21.93
C VAL A 518 8.68 -20.09 -23.45
N ASN A 519 8.09 -21.15 -24.02
CA ASN A 519 8.01 -21.35 -25.48
C ASN A 519 7.35 -20.14 -26.17
N LYS A 520 6.15 -19.73 -25.72
CA LYS A 520 5.44 -18.58 -26.28
C LYS A 520 6.25 -17.28 -26.18
N ALA A 521 6.94 -17.05 -25.06
CA ALA A 521 7.77 -15.86 -24.88
C ALA A 521 9.01 -15.85 -25.81
N ALA A 522 9.68 -17.00 -25.97
CA ALA A 522 10.81 -17.15 -26.90
C ALA A 522 10.35 -16.98 -28.37
N ALA A 523 9.21 -17.56 -28.72
CA ALA A 523 8.59 -17.43 -30.02
C ALA A 523 8.26 -15.97 -30.35
N ARG A 524 7.66 -15.25 -29.39
CA ARG A 524 7.40 -13.80 -29.49
C ARG A 524 8.69 -13.02 -29.73
N ALA A 525 9.76 -13.30 -28.98
CA ALA A 525 11.04 -12.60 -29.14
C ALA A 525 11.64 -12.82 -30.55
N LEU A 526 11.63 -14.05 -31.06
CA LEU A 526 12.08 -14.35 -32.43
C LEU A 526 11.26 -13.64 -33.50
N ALA A 527 9.93 -13.58 -33.33
CA ALA A 527 9.04 -12.85 -34.24
C ALA A 527 9.40 -11.35 -34.30
N ILE A 528 9.63 -10.73 -33.14
CA ILE A 528 10.00 -9.31 -33.05
C ILE A 528 11.37 -9.04 -33.70
N LEU A 529 12.32 -9.98 -33.58
CA LEU A 529 13.63 -9.90 -34.24
C LEU A 529 13.55 -10.06 -35.77
N GLY A 530 12.38 -10.42 -36.33
CA GLY A 530 12.18 -10.61 -37.77
C GLY A 530 12.60 -11.98 -38.28
N GLU A 531 12.92 -12.93 -37.40
CA GLU A 531 13.38 -14.28 -37.73
C GLU A 531 12.20 -15.23 -38.03
N ASN A 532 11.24 -14.78 -38.85
CA ASN A 532 9.96 -15.44 -39.08
C ASN A 532 10.11 -16.86 -39.66
N GLU A 533 11.04 -17.06 -40.60
CA GLU A 533 11.30 -18.39 -41.18
C GLU A 533 11.89 -19.36 -40.15
N ILE A 534 12.80 -18.87 -39.30
CA ILE A 534 13.42 -19.65 -38.23
C ILE A 534 12.37 -20.03 -37.18
N LEU A 535 11.57 -19.06 -36.75
CA LEU A 535 10.46 -19.27 -35.82
C LEU A 535 9.48 -20.31 -36.36
N ARG A 536 9.11 -20.21 -37.63
CA ARG A 536 8.18 -21.11 -38.30
C ARG A 536 8.66 -22.56 -38.31
N ARG A 537 9.95 -22.77 -38.62
CA ARG A 537 10.58 -24.10 -38.56
C ARG A 537 10.56 -24.64 -37.13
N ALA A 538 10.86 -23.79 -36.15
CA ALA A 538 10.91 -24.18 -34.74
C ALA A 538 9.55 -24.59 -34.17
N ILE A 539 8.46 -23.91 -34.53
CA ILE A 539 7.09 -24.24 -34.08
C ILE A 539 6.43 -25.38 -34.87
N ARG A 540 7.18 -26.07 -35.75
CA ARG A 540 6.66 -27.13 -36.66
C ARG A 540 5.44 -26.68 -37.47
N GLY A 541 5.37 -25.38 -37.80
CA GLY A 541 4.29 -24.86 -38.62
C GLY A 541 4.31 -25.52 -40.00
N ARG A 542 3.14 -25.86 -40.56
CA ARG A 542 3.09 -26.38 -41.94
C ARG A 542 3.81 -25.39 -42.87
N PRO A 543 4.69 -25.86 -43.78
CA PRO A 543 5.22 -24.99 -44.83
C PRO A 543 4.02 -24.40 -45.57
N VAL A 544 3.95 -23.08 -45.69
CA VAL A 544 2.93 -22.47 -46.57
C VAL A 544 3.38 -22.85 -47.98
N PRO A 545 2.62 -23.71 -48.67
CA PRO A 545 3.13 -24.41 -49.85
C PRO A 545 3.32 -23.48 -51.05
N ARG A 546 2.82 -22.24 -50.98
CA ARG A 546 2.94 -21.18 -52.00
C ARG A 546 2.87 -19.81 -51.34
N GLN A 547 3.61 -18.84 -51.87
CA GLN A 547 3.47 -17.42 -51.51
C GLN A 547 1.98 -17.07 -51.52
N GLY A 548 1.40 -16.77 -50.36
CA GLY A 548 -0.01 -16.41 -50.26
C GLY A 548 -0.26 -15.14 -51.07
N LEU A 549 -1.42 -15.03 -51.72
CA LEU A 549 -1.78 -13.83 -52.47
C LEU A 549 -1.85 -12.63 -51.51
N ARG A 550 -0.96 -11.64 -51.68
CA ARG A 550 -0.98 -10.41 -50.89
C ARG A 550 -1.98 -9.45 -51.53
N ILE A 551 -3.12 -9.25 -50.87
CA ILE A 551 -4.19 -8.39 -51.37
C ILE A 551 -4.17 -7.06 -50.62
N LEU A 552 -4.02 -5.95 -51.35
CA LEU A 552 -4.28 -4.61 -50.84
C LEU A 552 -5.71 -4.21 -51.21
N SER A 553 -6.59 -4.10 -50.21
CA SER A 553 -7.96 -3.61 -50.40
C SER A 553 -8.09 -2.20 -49.82
N MET A 554 -8.56 -1.25 -50.62
CA MET A 554 -8.68 0.16 -50.25
C MET A 554 -10.14 0.62 -50.32
N ASP A 555 -10.68 1.09 -49.20
CA ASP A 555 -12.04 1.65 -49.17
C ASP A 555 -12.07 3.13 -49.60
N GLY A 556 -13.15 3.54 -50.25
CA GLY A 556 -13.31 4.86 -50.85
C GLY A 556 -13.89 5.91 -49.90
N GLY A 557 -13.07 6.47 -49.03
CA GLY A 557 -13.48 7.42 -47.98
C GLY A 557 -13.57 8.90 -48.38
N GLY A 558 -13.75 9.25 -49.65
CA GLY A 558 -13.76 10.66 -50.11
C GLY A 558 -12.42 11.36 -49.86
N MET A 559 -12.39 12.62 -49.39
CA MET A 559 -11.14 13.36 -49.13
C MET A 559 -10.18 12.69 -48.11
N LYS A 560 -10.64 11.70 -47.34
CA LYS A 560 -9.80 10.89 -46.45
C LYS A 560 -8.82 9.96 -47.18
N GLY A 561 -8.98 9.74 -48.50
CA GLY A 561 -8.03 8.92 -49.28
C GLY A 561 -6.62 9.50 -49.38
N MET A 562 -6.43 10.78 -49.06
CA MET A 562 -5.10 11.36 -48.88
C MET A 562 -4.29 10.66 -47.78
N ALA A 563 -4.95 10.26 -46.68
CA ALA A 563 -4.30 9.45 -45.64
C ALA A 563 -3.89 8.08 -46.18
N THR A 564 -4.69 7.48 -47.06
CA THR A 564 -4.36 6.21 -47.73
C THR A 564 -3.09 6.36 -48.57
N VAL A 565 -2.99 7.41 -49.39
CA VAL A 565 -1.79 7.67 -50.20
C VAL A 565 -0.56 7.88 -49.30
N GLN A 566 -0.70 8.62 -48.20
CA GLN A 566 0.38 8.85 -47.22
C GLN A 566 0.85 7.54 -46.57
N MET A 567 -0.08 6.68 -46.16
CA MET A 567 0.24 5.36 -45.58
C MET A 567 0.98 4.48 -46.58
N LEU A 568 0.56 4.48 -47.85
CA LEU A 568 1.24 3.74 -48.91
C LEU A 568 2.66 4.25 -49.14
N LYS A 569 2.90 5.58 -49.04
CA LYS A 569 4.25 6.14 -49.17
C LYS A 569 5.19 5.65 -48.07
N GLU A 570 4.70 5.55 -46.84
CA GLU A 570 5.47 4.98 -45.74
C GLU A 570 5.74 3.49 -45.93
N ILE A 571 4.82 2.74 -46.55
CA ILE A 571 5.04 1.34 -46.93
C ILE A 571 6.13 1.22 -48.00
N GLU A 572 6.10 2.02 -49.07
CA GLU A 572 7.16 1.99 -50.10
C GLU A 572 8.52 2.36 -49.50
N LYS A 573 8.56 3.38 -48.64
CA LYS A 573 9.78 3.80 -47.93
C LYS A 573 10.32 2.72 -47.00
N GLY A 574 9.44 2.02 -46.28
CA GLY A 574 9.82 0.95 -45.35
C GLY A 574 10.26 -0.34 -46.05
N THR A 575 9.74 -0.61 -47.26
CA THR A 575 10.04 -1.83 -48.02
C THR A 575 11.10 -1.65 -49.10
N GLY A 576 11.35 -0.40 -49.54
CA GLY A 576 12.22 -0.08 -50.67
C GLY A 576 11.65 -0.53 -52.03
N LYS A 577 10.36 -0.85 -52.10
CA LYS A 577 9.68 -1.41 -53.27
C LYS A 577 8.39 -0.65 -53.55
N GLN A 578 7.95 -0.62 -54.80
CA GLN A 578 6.68 0.03 -55.15
C GLN A 578 5.49 -0.82 -54.70
N ILE A 579 4.34 -0.20 -54.42
CA ILE A 579 3.15 -0.91 -53.89
C ILE A 579 2.73 -2.11 -54.76
N HIS A 580 2.81 -1.99 -56.09
CA HIS A 580 2.48 -3.09 -57.01
C HIS A 580 3.50 -4.23 -57.02
N GLU A 581 4.71 -4.03 -56.49
CA GLU A 581 5.71 -5.08 -56.28
C GLU A 581 5.52 -5.77 -54.92
N VAL A 582 4.87 -5.07 -53.98
CA VAL A 582 4.60 -5.53 -52.62
C VAL A 582 3.31 -6.35 -52.54
N PHE A 583 2.30 -6.04 -53.38
CA PHE A 583 1.01 -6.71 -53.37
C PHE A 583 0.69 -7.36 -54.72
N ASP A 584 0.18 -8.59 -54.69
CA ASP A 584 -0.12 -9.40 -55.87
C ASP A 584 -1.50 -9.06 -56.47
N LEU A 585 -2.40 -8.51 -55.66
CA LEU A 585 -3.69 -7.97 -56.08
C LEU A 585 -3.97 -6.66 -55.34
N ILE A 586 -4.33 -5.62 -56.08
CA ILE A 586 -4.74 -4.34 -55.51
C ILE A 586 -6.17 -4.07 -55.96
N CYS A 587 -7.07 -3.89 -55.01
CA CYS A 587 -8.47 -3.63 -55.25
C CYS A 587 -8.98 -2.48 -54.37
N GLY A 588 -10.11 -1.90 -54.74
CA GLY A 588 -10.74 -0.87 -53.94
C GLY A 588 -12.10 -0.46 -54.47
N THR A 589 -12.84 0.27 -53.63
CA THR A 589 -14.19 0.78 -53.91
C THR A 589 -14.15 2.30 -54.08
N SER A 590 -15.02 2.86 -54.91
CA SER A 590 -15.12 4.32 -55.13
C SER A 590 -13.74 4.96 -55.43
N THR A 591 -13.28 5.95 -54.67
CA THR A 591 -11.97 6.59 -54.85
C THR A 591 -10.78 5.66 -54.59
N GLY A 592 -10.94 4.64 -53.74
CA GLY A 592 -9.96 3.57 -53.55
C GLY A 592 -9.81 2.70 -54.80
N GLY A 593 -10.89 2.51 -55.57
CA GLY A 593 -10.84 1.83 -56.86
C GLY A 593 -10.01 2.60 -57.91
N MET A 594 -10.14 3.93 -57.95
CA MET A 594 -9.30 4.76 -58.82
C MET A 594 -7.82 4.64 -58.46
N LEU A 595 -7.50 4.65 -57.16
CA LEU A 595 -6.14 4.48 -56.67
C LEU A 595 -5.59 3.07 -56.99
N ALA A 596 -6.42 2.04 -56.89
CA ALA A 596 -6.05 0.68 -57.27
C ALA A 596 -5.68 0.60 -58.76
N VAL A 597 -6.47 1.23 -59.64
CA VAL A 597 -6.15 1.29 -61.08
C VAL A 597 -4.87 2.08 -61.33
N ALA A 598 -4.69 3.22 -60.67
CA ALA A 598 -3.51 4.06 -60.81
C ALA A 598 -2.22 3.30 -60.42
N LEU A 599 -2.24 2.60 -59.28
CA LEU A 599 -1.09 1.89 -58.75
C LEU A 599 -0.83 0.55 -59.45
N ALA A 600 -1.87 -0.24 -59.72
CA ALA A 600 -1.72 -1.62 -60.18
C ALA A 600 -1.70 -1.77 -61.70
N ILE A 601 -2.49 -0.98 -62.42
CA ILE A 601 -2.63 -1.09 -63.88
C ILE A 601 -1.78 -0.03 -64.57
N LYS A 602 -1.82 1.22 -64.08
CA LYS A 602 -1.08 2.34 -64.68
C LYS A 602 0.32 2.54 -64.11
N LEU A 603 0.69 1.78 -63.07
CA LEU A 603 2.00 1.81 -62.41
C LEU A 603 2.45 3.26 -62.08
N MET A 604 1.51 4.09 -61.65
CA MET A 604 1.78 5.49 -61.31
C MET A 604 2.46 5.61 -59.96
N SER A 605 3.35 6.59 -59.81
CA SER A 605 3.95 6.89 -58.51
C SER A 605 2.90 7.45 -57.54
N LEU A 606 3.16 7.29 -56.24
CA LEU A 606 2.27 7.80 -55.21
C LEU A 606 2.19 9.34 -55.21
N GLU A 607 3.19 10.06 -55.71
CA GLU A 607 3.11 11.52 -55.94
C GLU A 607 2.07 11.88 -56.99
N LYS A 608 2.06 11.17 -58.12
CA LYS A 608 1.05 11.38 -59.17
C LYS A 608 -0.35 11.00 -58.68
N CYS A 609 -0.45 9.91 -57.92
CA CYS A 609 -1.72 9.51 -57.31
C CYS A 609 -2.25 10.58 -56.35
N GLU A 610 -1.37 11.20 -55.56
CA GLU A 610 -1.70 12.32 -54.67
C GLU A 610 -2.22 13.53 -55.44
N GLU A 611 -1.56 13.87 -56.55
CA GLU A 611 -1.95 14.99 -57.41
C GLU A 611 -3.32 14.77 -58.06
N ILE A 612 -3.56 13.58 -58.60
CA ILE A 612 -4.87 13.18 -59.15
C ILE A 612 -5.96 13.33 -58.08
N TYR A 613 -5.67 12.88 -56.85
CA TYR A 613 -6.62 12.97 -55.75
C TYR A 613 -6.93 14.43 -55.36
N LYS A 614 -5.91 15.31 -55.32
CA LYS A 614 -6.07 16.74 -55.06
C LYS A 614 -6.87 17.43 -56.16
N ASN A 615 -6.60 17.11 -57.43
CA ASN A 615 -7.29 17.71 -58.57
C ASN A 615 -8.74 17.23 -58.67
N LEU A 616 -9.01 15.95 -58.43
CA LEU A 616 -10.37 15.40 -58.35
C LEU A 616 -11.15 16.06 -57.20
N GLY A 617 -10.53 16.23 -56.04
CA GLY A 617 -11.15 16.94 -54.91
C GLY A 617 -11.56 18.37 -55.27
N LYS A 618 -10.70 19.10 -56.00
CA LYS A 618 -11.04 20.44 -56.50
C LYS A 618 -12.19 20.42 -57.52
N LEU A 619 -12.16 19.51 -58.48
CA LEU A 619 -13.21 19.42 -59.52
C LEU A 619 -14.57 18.99 -58.96
N VAL A 620 -14.59 18.12 -57.95
CA VAL A 620 -15.85 17.57 -57.41
C VAL A 620 -16.42 18.44 -56.28
N PHE A 621 -15.58 19.14 -55.51
CA PHE A 621 -16.00 19.88 -54.32
C PHE A 621 -15.72 21.40 -54.37
N ALA A 622 -15.04 21.92 -55.41
CA ALA A 622 -14.69 23.34 -55.50
C ALA A 622 -15.37 24.10 -56.65
N ASP A 623 -16.43 23.55 -57.26
CA ASP A 623 -17.29 24.37 -58.13
C ASP A 623 -18.01 25.44 -57.27
N PRO A 624 -17.87 26.74 -57.61
CA PRO A 624 -18.58 27.79 -56.90
C PRO A 624 -20.08 27.66 -57.15
N VAL A 625 -20.85 27.61 -56.05
CA VAL A 625 -22.30 27.70 -56.07
C VAL A 625 -22.71 29.00 -56.79
N PRO A 626 -23.50 28.96 -57.89
CA PRO A 626 -24.05 30.18 -58.47
C PRO A 626 -24.89 30.89 -57.42
N LYS A 627 -24.61 32.17 -57.16
CA LYS A 627 -25.33 32.97 -56.15
C LYS A 627 -26.76 33.33 -56.59
N ASP A 628 -27.13 33.10 -57.84
CA ASP A 628 -28.43 33.52 -58.38
C ASP A 628 -29.40 32.34 -58.48
N ASN A 629 -30.42 32.38 -57.62
CA ASN A 629 -31.41 31.33 -57.39
C ASN A 629 -32.50 31.25 -58.48
N GLU A 630 -32.45 32.10 -59.51
CA GLU A 630 -33.54 32.25 -60.49
C GLU A 630 -33.36 31.43 -61.78
N ALA A 631 -32.17 30.87 -62.04
CA ALA A 631 -31.91 30.04 -63.23
C ALA A 631 -31.50 28.58 -62.92
N ALA A 632 -31.56 28.15 -61.67
CA ALA A 632 -31.14 26.80 -61.28
C ALA A 632 -32.17 25.73 -61.69
N THR A 633 -31.73 24.76 -62.49
CA THR A 633 -32.50 23.57 -62.85
C THR A 633 -32.85 22.75 -61.61
N TRP A 634 -33.89 21.91 -61.69
CA TRP A 634 -34.30 21.07 -60.56
C TRP A 634 -33.17 20.14 -60.06
N ARG A 635 -32.25 19.75 -60.95
CA ARG A 635 -31.05 18.96 -60.59
C ARG A 635 -30.07 19.75 -59.72
N GLU A 636 -29.82 21.00 -60.06
CA GLU A 636 -28.92 21.87 -59.31
C GLU A 636 -29.51 22.25 -57.94
N LYS A 637 -30.83 22.43 -57.86
CA LYS A 637 -31.53 22.61 -56.57
C LYS A 637 -31.47 21.36 -55.70
N LEU A 638 -31.63 20.17 -56.29
CA LEU A 638 -31.51 18.89 -55.56
C LEU A 638 -30.08 18.66 -55.06
N ASP A 639 -29.06 18.99 -55.87
CA ASP A 639 -27.64 18.88 -55.50
C ASP A 639 -27.26 19.88 -54.39
N GLN A 640 -27.76 21.12 -54.44
CA GLN A 640 -27.59 22.10 -53.36
C GLN A 640 -28.20 21.62 -52.03
N LEU A 641 -29.41 21.05 -52.08
CA LEU A 641 -30.10 20.50 -50.90
C LEU A 641 -29.42 19.25 -50.34
N TYR A 642 -28.82 18.41 -51.19
CA TYR A 642 -28.04 17.25 -50.74
C TYR A 642 -26.74 17.69 -50.07
N LYS A 643 -26.03 18.67 -50.65
CA LYS A 643 -24.77 19.21 -50.12
C LYS A 643 -24.96 19.97 -48.79
N SER A 644 -26.11 20.62 -48.58
CA SER A 644 -26.37 21.37 -47.33
C SER A 644 -26.56 20.48 -46.10
N SER A 645 -26.69 19.16 -46.25
CA SER A 645 -26.77 18.15 -45.17
C SER A 645 -27.82 18.44 -44.08
N SER A 646 -28.80 19.29 -44.37
CA SER A 646 -29.71 19.88 -43.39
C SER A 646 -31.06 19.16 -43.27
N GLN A 647 -31.37 18.21 -44.15
CA GLN A 647 -32.63 17.45 -44.14
C GLN A 647 -32.46 16.00 -44.60
N ASN A 648 -33.19 15.07 -43.97
CA ASN A 648 -33.31 13.67 -44.40
C ASN A 648 -34.45 13.51 -45.41
N PHE A 649 -34.17 12.95 -46.59
CA PHE A 649 -35.19 12.70 -47.61
C PHE A 649 -35.53 11.22 -47.73
N ARG A 650 -36.83 10.91 -47.93
CA ARG A 650 -37.31 9.60 -48.33
C ARG A 650 -37.85 9.72 -49.75
N VAL A 651 -37.16 9.12 -50.71
CA VAL A 651 -37.56 9.13 -52.12
C VAL A 651 -38.46 7.92 -52.38
N VAL A 652 -39.67 8.16 -52.86
CA VAL A 652 -40.59 7.10 -53.32
C VAL A 652 -40.68 7.19 -54.84
N VAL A 653 -40.25 6.13 -55.52
CA VAL A 653 -40.30 6.01 -56.98
C VAL A 653 -41.56 5.24 -57.34
N HIS A 654 -42.52 5.90 -58.01
CA HIS A 654 -43.65 5.22 -58.63
C HIS A 654 -43.36 5.04 -60.11
N GLY A 655 -43.14 3.79 -60.52
CA GLY A 655 -43.09 3.42 -61.93
C GLY A 655 -44.48 3.00 -62.40
N SER A 656 -45.00 3.65 -63.44
CA SER A 656 -46.09 3.11 -64.24
C SER A 656 -45.53 2.53 -65.52
N LYS A 657 -45.95 1.31 -65.85
CA LYS A 657 -45.61 0.65 -67.11
C LYS A 657 -46.46 1.26 -68.22
N VAL A 658 -45.82 1.77 -69.28
CA VAL A 658 -46.48 1.95 -70.59
C VAL A 658 -46.19 0.71 -71.41
#